data_AF-A0A1Y2RGA4-F1
#
_entry.id   AF-A0A1Y2RGA4-F1
#
_cell.length_a   1.000
_cell.length_b   1.000
_cell.length_c   1.000
_cell.angle_alpha   90.00
_cell.angle_beta   90.00
_cell.angle_gamma   90.00
#
_symmetry.space_group_name_H-M   'P 1'
#
loop_
_entity.id
_entity.type
_entity.pdbx_description
1 polymer ?
#
loop_
_entity_poly.entity_id
_entity_poly.type
_entity_poly.pdbx_seq_one_letter_code
_entity_poly.pdbx_strand_id
1 'polypeptide(L)'
;MAVLTPQQRNTLESAVKQARKMAEAGAFNALHGLAVDSNAPFPHMTSEERNLRNSLWAKAKLLGDKLDEKNERKIEHLTYELAYETWHKMLFAKFLEANGLLIHPDGVGVTMEDCEELCKEEGFVDKWDAAANYASKMLPAIFRTGDPLMQVVYATDERIKLEEIIDALENQIFIAEDALGWVYQFWQSEAKAAINASGDKIDGEKLPAVTQLFTEPYMVHFLIDNTLGAWWVNRNPGVKPPVKFEYLRLLEDGKPAAGKFEGWPDKTAGVTALDPCMGSGHFVASLFGVFAALRMHEEGLTKEQATDKVIAENLHGLELDARCTQIAAFNLALTAWKFCGHYKELPEMNLACSGIAPKGKVEDWVKLVGKVERADDKLRLENGMKMLYQHFQLAPELGSLLDPSTIKADAFTASFDQLQPVLKKALENEADTEQLERGVVAAGIAKAGQLLAKKYTLQITNVPYLGRGRQKENGELANFCTVNFPLSKGELANVFFERMLKSSQGTACSVMPQNWLFQATYKKHREDLLKKWKWNFIVKFGPGAFSQISGEVVKAILAAVSKQKPSDEDSFFGIDASKESSVALKEDAVKFNSTISLTQKSQLNNPDSKIILENYTSNSGVGLLQLNIDSYQGIKTGDDNKFKFLFWENKSSENWRLTYGGPFSLSKDGCHYILNWNNNGKDFARFQGQKAFTKTGFYLTNVGRLQGCEFYAKPFTSEITVLIPKGNIKPEVVYSYILSEDYENELRKIDQNLAISTASVGKVPFDLVRWEKVASEKYPNGIPKPYSANPTQWLFHGHPITTENPLQVALARILGYRWPAESDAEMELADEARTLIEAIKAFDYLTDDDGIFCIPSVNAEEAGADRFRSYLQQVFAGEWNNQTITQLLAKEGATSSNLEDWLRKEFFIQHCKLFQNRPFIWHIWDGRNDGFSALVNYHKLNKENLSKLIYTYLGDWIRMCEAKKKAGESGAEGLLSSAQKLKENLEAILEGEAPYDIFVRWKPLEQQPIGWEPDLNDGVRLNIRPFIEADILRKKPNIKWGVDRGKNPPGTYWGEVRDNDKHLSLKEKIASRENKT
;
A
#
# COMPACT_ATOMS: atom_id res chain seq x y z
N MET A 1 -25.41 -11.64 18.10
CA MET A 1 -26.14 -10.79 17.14
C MET A 1 -25.52 -11.01 15.77
N ALA A 2 -26.25 -10.77 14.68
CA ALA A 2 -25.80 -11.12 13.33
C ALA A 2 -24.91 -10.01 12.74
N VAL A 3 -23.77 -10.41 12.19
CA VAL A 3 -22.87 -9.55 11.38
C VAL A 3 -23.00 -9.92 9.91
N LEU A 4 -22.64 -9.01 9.00
CA LEU A 4 -22.73 -9.27 7.57
C LEU A 4 -21.83 -10.42 7.12
N THR A 5 -22.38 -11.32 6.30
CA THR A 5 -21.58 -12.34 5.59
C THR A 5 -20.68 -11.70 4.53
N PRO A 6 -19.60 -12.38 4.06
CA PRO A 6 -18.77 -11.86 2.96
C PRO A 6 -19.57 -11.52 1.69
N GLN A 7 -20.61 -12.30 1.36
CA GLN A 7 -21.47 -12.04 0.21
C GLN A 7 -22.31 -10.77 0.39
N GLN A 8 -22.90 -10.59 1.58
CA GLN A 8 -23.66 -9.38 1.91
C GLN A 8 -22.75 -8.13 1.92
N ARG A 9 -21.52 -8.25 2.43
CA ARG A 9 -20.51 -7.17 2.39
C ARG A 9 -20.18 -6.75 0.96
N ASN A 10 -19.94 -7.71 0.06
CA ASN A 10 -19.66 -7.41 -1.35
C ASN A 10 -20.85 -6.74 -2.05
N THR A 11 -22.08 -7.19 -1.73
CA THR A 11 -23.31 -6.59 -2.27
C THR A 11 -23.47 -5.15 -1.81
N LEU A 12 -23.28 -4.90 -0.50
CA LEU A 12 -23.29 -3.57 0.08
C LEU A 12 -22.19 -2.67 -0.48
N GLU A 13 -20.98 -3.19 -0.70
CA GLU A 13 -19.88 -2.45 -1.32
C GLU A 13 -20.23 -1.96 -2.73
N SER A 14 -20.76 -2.85 -3.55
CA SER A 14 -21.18 -2.51 -4.91
C SER A 14 -22.28 -1.44 -4.91
N ALA A 15 -23.28 -1.60 -4.05
CA ALA A 15 -24.40 -0.66 -3.90
C ALA A 15 -23.90 0.72 -3.47
N VAL A 16 -23.06 0.81 -2.43
CA VAL A 16 -22.54 2.09 -1.93
C VAL A 16 -21.67 2.81 -2.96
N LYS A 17 -20.81 2.07 -3.71
CA LYS A 17 -20.00 2.66 -4.78
C LYS A 17 -20.86 3.20 -5.92
N GLN A 18 -21.91 2.48 -6.31
CA GLN A 18 -22.85 2.93 -7.33
C GLN A 18 -23.65 4.15 -6.85
N ALA A 19 -24.15 4.10 -5.62
CA ALA A 19 -24.90 5.19 -4.99
C ALA A 19 -24.07 6.46 -4.90
N ARG A 20 -22.78 6.35 -4.53
CA ARG A 20 -21.87 7.50 -4.51
C ARG A 20 -21.83 8.23 -5.86
N LYS A 21 -21.61 7.50 -6.95
CA LYS A 21 -21.53 8.09 -8.30
C LYS A 21 -22.83 8.77 -8.71
N MET A 22 -23.96 8.12 -8.42
CA MET A 22 -25.28 8.66 -8.75
C MET A 22 -25.64 9.86 -7.89
N ALA A 23 -25.31 9.82 -6.59
CA ALA A 23 -25.54 10.93 -5.67
C ALA A 23 -24.65 12.13 -5.99
N GLU A 24 -23.38 11.94 -6.34
CA GLU A 24 -22.48 13.03 -6.77
C GLU A 24 -22.98 13.69 -8.06
N ALA A 25 -23.43 12.89 -9.03
CA ALA A 25 -24.03 13.42 -10.26
C ALA A 25 -25.32 14.22 -9.98
N GLY A 26 -26.23 13.67 -9.17
CA GLY A 26 -27.48 14.36 -8.81
C GLY A 26 -27.26 15.61 -7.97
N ALA A 27 -26.32 15.56 -7.01
CA ALA A 27 -25.91 16.73 -6.24
C ALA A 27 -25.40 17.85 -7.15
N PHE A 28 -24.52 17.52 -8.11
CA PHE A 28 -23.99 18.50 -9.04
C PHE A 28 -25.11 19.13 -9.88
N ASN A 29 -26.00 18.31 -10.44
CA ASN A 29 -27.11 18.78 -11.26
C ASN A 29 -28.09 19.66 -10.46
N ALA A 30 -28.42 19.28 -9.23
CA ALA A 30 -29.30 20.06 -8.36
C ALA A 30 -28.68 21.42 -7.97
N LEU A 31 -27.38 21.44 -7.62
CA LEU A 31 -26.66 22.68 -7.30
C LEU A 31 -26.49 23.59 -8.53
N HIS A 32 -26.24 23.00 -9.70
CA HIS A 32 -26.19 23.71 -10.97
C HIS A 32 -27.56 24.32 -11.32
N GLY A 33 -28.64 23.58 -11.12
CA GLY A 33 -30.02 24.07 -11.29
C GLY A 33 -30.35 25.28 -10.41
N LEU A 34 -29.72 25.40 -9.25
CA LEU A 34 -29.82 26.55 -8.35
C LEU A 34 -28.78 27.66 -8.62
N ALA A 35 -28.03 27.58 -9.73
CA ALA A 35 -26.99 28.54 -10.12
C ALA A 35 -25.92 28.77 -9.04
N VAL A 36 -25.57 27.75 -8.24
CA VAL A 36 -24.59 27.86 -7.14
C VAL A 36 -23.16 27.97 -7.67
N ASP A 37 -22.86 27.34 -8.80
CA ASP A 37 -21.58 27.43 -9.52
C ASP A 37 -21.45 28.74 -10.33
N SER A 38 -22.57 29.39 -10.64
CA SER A 38 -22.64 30.59 -11.46
C SER A 38 -22.47 31.89 -10.66
N ASN A 39 -21.92 32.93 -11.28
CA ASN A 39 -21.71 34.23 -10.62
C ASN A 39 -23.01 34.96 -10.24
N ALA A 40 -24.10 34.71 -10.97
CA ALA A 40 -25.40 35.35 -10.81
C ALA A 40 -26.52 34.30 -10.79
N PRO A 41 -27.62 34.54 -10.05
CA PRO A 41 -28.79 33.66 -10.08
C PRO A 41 -29.47 33.69 -11.45
N PHE A 42 -30.18 32.61 -11.82
CA PHE A 42 -30.96 32.60 -13.05
C PHE A 42 -32.16 33.57 -12.97
N PRO A 43 -32.56 34.24 -14.08
CA PRO A 43 -33.62 35.24 -14.06
C PRO A 43 -34.98 34.73 -13.55
N HIS A 44 -35.27 33.44 -13.78
CA HIS A 44 -36.54 32.80 -13.42
C HIS A 44 -36.61 32.31 -11.96
N MET A 45 -35.51 32.39 -11.20
CA MET A 45 -35.48 31.92 -9.81
C MET A 45 -36.37 32.77 -8.90
N THR A 46 -37.15 32.10 -8.04
CA THR A 46 -37.98 32.70 -6.99
C THR A 46 -37.13 33.34 -5.88
N SER A 47 -37.76 34.15 -5.02
CA SER A 47 -37.07 34.75 -3.87
C SER A 47 -36.52 33.69 -2.90
N GLU A 48 -37.24 32.58 -2.72
CA GLU A 48 -36.84 31.46 -1.86
C GLU A 48 -35.63 30.72 -2.43
N GLU A 49 -35.64 30.41 -3.73
CA GLU A 49 -34.52 29.78 -4.42
C GLU A 49 -33.26 30.65 -4.39
N ARG A 50 -33.42 31.98 -4.53
CA ARG A 50 -32.29 32.93 -4.40
C ARG A 50 -31.72 32.94 -2.99
N ASN A 51 -32.55 32.87 -1.96
CA ASN A 51 -32.09 32.80 -0.57
C ASN A 51 -31.36 31.47 -0.30
N LEU A 52 -31.92 30.35 -0.75
CA LEU A 52 -31.29 29.03 -0.64
C LEU A 52 -29.94 29.01 -1.36
N ARG A 53 -29.87 29.50 -2.60
CA ARG A 53 -28.63 29.66 -3.35
C ARG A 53 -27.59 30.43 -2.54
N ASN A 54 -27.96 31.57 -1.96
CA ASN A 54 -27.02 32.40 -1.19
C ASN A 54 -26.48 31.66 0.04
N SER A 55 -27.32 30.91 0.75
CA SER A 55 -26.91 30.06 1.87
C SER A 55 -25.97 28.94 1.42
N LEU A 56 -26.28 28.26 0.31
CA LEU A 56 -25.41 27.24 -0.29
C LEU A 56 -24.07 27.82 -0.74
N TRP A 57 -24.07 29.05 -1.28
CA TRP A 57 -22.87 29.75 -1.71
C TRP A 57 -21.96 30.13 -0.55
N ALA A 58 -22.55 30.53 0.59
CA ALA A 58 -21.83 30.73 1.84
C ALA A 58 -21.26 29.40 2.37
N LYS A 59 -22.02 28.31 2.30
CA LYS A 59 -21.58 26.98 2.70
C LYS A 59 -20.43 26.44 1.84
N ALA A 60 -20.49 26.57 0.52
CA ALA A 60 -19.38 26.23 -0.39
C ALA A 60 -18.09 26.94 0.03
N LYS A 61 -18.17 28.25 0.29
CA LYS A 61 -17.02 29.03 0.78
C LYS A 61 -16.45 28.49 2.09
N LEU A 62 -17.30 28.03 3.01
CA LEU A 62 -16.87 27.45 4.28
C LEU A 62 -16.19 26.09 4.11
N LEU A 63 -16.65 25.30 3.15
CA LEU A 63 -16.07 24.00 2.78
C LEU A 63 -14.71 24.14 2.07
N GLY A 64 -14.42 25.31 1.50
CA GLY A 64 -13.14 25.61 0.85
C GLY A 64 -13.20 25.68 -0.68
N ASP A 65 -14.40 25.63 -1.25
CA ASP A 65 -14.65 25.80 -2.67
C ASP A 65 -14.17 27.17 -3.17
N LYS A 66 -13.34 27.16 -4.21
CA LYS A 66 -12.66 28.35 -4.74
C LYS A 66 -13.43 28.96 -5.91
N LEU A 67 -13.21 30.26 -6.12
CA LEU A 67 -13.58 30.92 -7.37
C LEU A 67 -12.54 30.61 -8.45
N ASP A 68 -13.00 30.43 -9.68
CA ASP A 68 -12.16 30.31 -10.86
C ASP A 68 -11.81 31.69 -11.46
N GLU A 69 -11.12 31.69 -12.60
CA GLU A 69 -10.69 32.92 -13.30
C GLU A 69 -11.86 33.77 -13.84
N LYS A 70 -13.06 33.19 -13.96
CA LYS A 70 -14.29 33.85 -14.41
C LYS A 70 -15.17 34.33 -13.25
N ASN A 71 -14.70 34.20 -12.00
CA ASN A 71 -15.50 34.38 -10.78
C ASN A 71 -16.70 33.41 -10.68
N GLU A 72 -16.65 32.28 -11.37
CA GLU A 72 -17.55 31.14 -11.15
C GLU A 72 -17.00 30.31 -9.98
N ARG A 73 -17.89 29.70 -9.20
CA ARG A 73 -17.48 28.92 -8.03
C ARG A 73 -17.34 27.46 -8.42
N LYS A 74 -16.17 26.87 -8.18
CA LYS A 74 -16.05 25.41 -8.14
C LYS A 74 -16.91 24.92 -6.98
N ILE A 75 -17.76 23.92 -7.20
CA ILE A 75 -18.68 23.38 -6.20
C ILE A 75 -18.34 21.93 -5.86
N GLU A 76 -17.08 21.53 -5.99
CA GLU A 76 -16.64 20.13 -5.85
C GLU A 76 -16.86 19.64 -4.42
N HIS A 77 -16.48 20.43 -3.41
CA HIS A 77 -16.67 20.06 -2.00
C HIS A 77 -18.14 20.10 -1.60
N LEU A 78 -18.88 21.13 -2.04
CA LEU A 78 -20.32 21.22 -1.78
C LEU A 78 -21.11 20.07 -2.43
N THR A 79 -20.76 19.70 -3.66
CA THR A 79 -21.36 18.55 -4.39
C THR A 79 -21.15 17.26 -3.61
N TYR A 80 -19.92 17.02 -3.18
CA TYR A 80 -19.59 15.83 -2.40
C TYR A 80 -20.35 15.79 -1.07
N GLU A 81 -20.45 16.92 -0.36
CA GLU A 81 -21.17 17.01 0.91
C GLU A 81 -22.68 16.78 0.72
N LEU A 82 -23.29 17.38 -0.32
CA LEU A 82 -24.71 17.16 -0.64
C LEU A 82 -25.00 15.70 -1.01
N ALA A 83 -24.12 15.09 -1.80
CA ALA A 83 -24.24 13.68 -2.19
C ALA A 83 -24.18 12.76 -0.96
N TYR A 84 -23.24 13.04 -0.05
CA TYR A 84 -23.10 12.31 1.21
C TYR A 84 -24.36 12.43 2.08
N GLU A 85 -24.83 13.65 2.34
CA GLU A 85 -26.01 13.92 3.16
C GLU A 85 -27.27 13.26 2.58
N THR A 86 -27.47 13.37 1.25
CA THR A 86 -28.65 12.80 0.58
C THR A 86 -28.69 11.28 0.71
N TRP A 87 -27.57 10.61 0.40
CA TRP A 87 -27.49 9.15 0.49
C TRP A 87 -27.65 8.66 1.93
N HIS A 88 -26.95 9.28 2.89
CA HIS A 88 -26.99 8.83 4.29
C HIS A 88 -28.32 9.16 4.95
N LYS A 89 -29.02 10.22 4.55
CA LYS A 89 -30.41 10.50 4.96
C LYS A 89 -31.33 9.33 4.60
N MET A 90 -31.31 8.90 3.35
CA MET A 90 -32.13 7.78 2.87
C MET A 90 -31.73 6.47 3.59
N LEU A 91 -30.43 6.24 3.71
CA LEU A 91 -29.92 5.03 4.34
C LEU A 91 -30.27 4.94 5.83
N PHE A 92 -30.09 6.02 6.60
CA PHE A 92 -30.44 6.04 8.02
C PHE A 92 -31.94 5.88 8.25
N ALA A 93 -32.80 6.47 7.40
CA ALA A 93 -34.24 6.24 7.44
C ALA A 93 -34.57 4.75 7.26
N LYS A 94 -33.92 4.06 6.32
CA LYS A 94 -34.07 2.60 6.16
C LYS A 94 -33.54 1.80 7.34
N PHE A 95 -32.42 2.19 7.95
CA PHE A 95 -31.94 1.56 9.19
C PHE A 95 -32.97 1.70 10.32
N LEU A 96 -33.60 2.86 10.47
CA LEU A 96 -34.65 3.08 11.47
C LEU A 96 -35.88 2.23 11.17
N GLU A 97 -36.40 2.26 9.93
CA GLU A 97 -37.54 1.45 9.48
C GLU A 97 -37.30 -0.04 9.74
N ALA A 98 -36.19 -0.59 9.24
CA ALA A 98 -35.89 -2.02 9.31
C ALA A 98 -35.76 -2.55 10.75
N ASN A 99 -35.45 -1.67 11.71
CA ASN A 99 -35.38 -2.00 13.13
C ASN A 99 -36.65 -1.61 13.91
N GLY A 100 -37.71 -1.11 13.25
CA GLY A 100 -38.95 -0.66 13.89
C GLY A 100 -38.78 0.58 14.76
N LEU A 101 -37.80 1.43 14.42
CA LEU A 101 -37.36 2.59 15.19
C LEU A 101 -37.58 3.92 14.44
N LEU A 102 -38.22 3.91 13.27
CA LEU A 102 -38.68 5.13 12.63
C LEU A 102 -40.03 5.51 13.25
N ILE A 103 -40.07 6.59 14.03
CA ILE A 103 -41.23 6.94 14.87
C ILE A 103 -41.84 8.26 14.40
N HIS A 104 -43.14 8.24 14.07
CA HIS A 104 -43.95 9.42 13.80
C HIS A 104 -43.98 10.33 15.04
N PRO A 105 -44.08 11.67 14.90
CA PRO A 105 -44.25 12.59 16.03
C PRO A 105 -45.36 12.25 17.03
N ASP A 106 -46.39 11.50 16.61
CA ASP A 106 -47.47 11.01 17.47
C ASP A 106 -47.10 9.76 18.30
N GLY A 107 -45.88 9.25 18.15
CA GLY A 107 -45.33 8.14 18.92
C GLY A 107 -45.52 6.74 18.32
N VAL A 108 -46.03 6.64 17.08
CA VAL A 108 -46.27 5.36 16.39
C VAL A 108 -45.11 5.04 15.43
N GLY A 109 -44.70 3.78 15.38
CA GLY A 109 -43.71 3.32 14.39
C GLY A 109 -44.28 3.32 12.98
N VAL A 110 -43.52 3.82 12.01
CA VAL A 110 -43.93 3.97 10.61
C VAL A 110 -42.96 3.29 9.66
N THR A 111 -43.49 2.80 8.55
CA THR A 111 -42.75 2.26 7.41
C THR A 111 -42.48 3.34 6.36
N MET A 112 -41.63 3.05 5.38
CA MET A 112 -41.42 3.96 4.25
C MET A 112 -42.65 4.02 3.32
N GLU A 113 -43.53 3.02 3.35
CA GLU A 113 -44.84 3.08 2.68
C GLU A 113 -45.75 4.08 3.41
N ASP A 114 -45.81 4.02 4.74
CA ASP A 114 -46.57 5.00 5.54
C ASP A 114 -46.04 6.43 5.29
N CYS A 115 -44.71 6.62 5.23
CA CYS A 115 -44.11 7.92 4.89
C CYS A 115 -44.49 8.40 3.48
N GLU A 116 -44.65 7.51 2.51
CA GLU A 116 -45.09 7.87 1.14
C GLU A 116 -46.56 8.30 1.12
N GLU A 117 -47.41 7.68 1.94
CA GLU A 117 -48.81 8.08 2.08
C GLU A 117 -48.93 9.43 2.81
N LEU A 118 -48.25 9.58 3.94
CA LEU A 118 -48.32 10.76 4.80
C LEU A 118 -47.64 12.00 4.21
N CYS A 119 -46.60 11.83 3.38
CA CYS A 119 -45.83 12.98 2.90
C CYS A 119 -46.69 14.04 2.18
N LYS A 120 -47.70 13.61 1.41
CA LYS A 120 -48.61 14.52 0.70
C LYS A 120 -49.55 15.26 1.64
N GLU A 121 -50.03 14.59 2.68
CA GLU A 121 -50.94 15.18 3.67
C GLU A 121 -50.22 16.19 4.56
N GLU A 122 -48.95 15.90 4.89
CA GLU A 122 -48.13 16.71 5.79
C GLU A 122 -47.28 17.77 5.07
N GLY A 123 -47.33 17.80 3.73
CA GLY A 123 -46.66 18.82 2.92
C GLY A 123 -45.15 18.61 2.72
N PHE A 124 -44.66 17.38 2.87
CA PHE A 124 -43.29 17.00 2.56
C PHE A 124 -43.09 16.73 1.07
N VAL A 125 -41.87 16.92 0.58
CA VAL A 125 -41.56 16.75 -0.85
C VAL A 125 -41.66 15.28 -1.29
N ASP A 126 -41.23 14.37 -0.43
CA ASP A 126 -41.30 12.92 -0.64
C ASP A 126 -41.21 12.14 0.68
N LYS A 127 -41.34 10.80 0.60
CA LYS A 127 -41.24 9.90 1.76
C LYS A 127 -39.93 10.04 2.54
N TRP A 128 -38.82 10.39 1.88
CA TRP A 128 -37.51 10.49 2.54
C TRP A 128 -37.39 11.79 3.32
N ASP A 129 -37.97 12.86 2.80
CA ASP A 129 -38.10 14.13 3.52
C ASP A 129 -39.01 13.98 4.75
N ALA A 130 -40.14 13.29 4.63
CA ALA A 130 -41.00 12.95 5.76
C ALA A 130 -40.24 12.13 6.83
N ALA A 131 -39.60 11.03 6.42
CA ALA A 131 -38.83 10.17 7.32
C ALA A 131 -37.68 10.92 8.01
N ALA A 132 -36.98 11.80 7.29
CA ALA A 132 -35.91 12.62 7.85
C ALA A 132 -36.43 13.65 8.87
N ASN A 133 -37.59 14.25 8.61
CA ASN A 133 -38.24 15.16 9.56
C ASN A 133 -38.66 14.42 10.84
N TYR A 134 -39.23 13.22 10.73
CA TYR A 134 -39.55 12.38 11.88
C TYR A 134 -38.28 12.04 12.68
N ALA A 135 -37.24 11.57 11.99
CA ALA A 135 -35.96 11.20 12.61
C ALA A 135 -35.20 12.40 13.20
N SER A 136 -35.37 13.62 12.69
CA SER A 136 -34.73 14.83 13.23
C SER A 136 -35.19 15.18 14.65
N LYS A 137 -36.41 14.80 15.03
CA LYS A 137 -36.89 14.98 16.40
C LYS A 137 -36.21 13.99 17.35
N MET A 138 -35.76 12.85 16.83
CA MET A 138 -35.06 11.80 17.57
C MET A 138 -33.56 12.06 17.68
N LEU A 139 -32.93 12.52 16.58
CA LEU A 139 -31.50 12.77 16.45
C LEU A 139 -31.24 14.08 15.66
N PRO A 140 -31.50 15.25 16.27
CA PRO A 140 -31.40 16.55 15.59
C PRO A 140 -29.98 16.88 15.10
N ALA A 141 -28.96 16.32 15.74
CA ALA A 141 -27.56 16.51 15.32
C ALA A 141 -27.19 15.77 14.01
N ILE A 142 -28.01 14.79 13.59
CA ILE A 142 -27.77 13.94 12.43
C ILE A 142 -28.67 14.37 11.28
N PHE A 143 -29.98 14.47 11.53
CA PHE A 143 -30.94 14.94 10.54
C PHE A 143 -31.16 16.44 10.71
N ARG A 144 -30.26 17.22 10.11
CA ARG A 144 -30.21 18.68 10.26
C ARG A 144 -31.14 19.37 9.26
N THR A 145 -32.46 19.30 9.49
CA THR A 145 -33.46 19.88 8.57
C THR A 145 -33.28 21.40 8.34
N GLY A 146 -32.66 22.11 9.28
CA GLY A 146 -32.29 23.52 9.13
C GLY A 146 -31.02 23.79 8.29
N ASP A 147 -30.25 22.76 7.92
CA ASP A 147 -29.07 22.91 7.05
C ASP A 147 -29.51 23.20 5.60
N PRO A 148 -28.95 24.20 4.91
CA PRO A 148 -29.33 24.51 3.53
C PRO A 148 -29.13 23.33 2.57
N LEU A 149 -28.24 22.37 2.85
CA LEU A 149 -28.12 21.16 2.03
C LEU A 149 -29.38 20.29 2.05
N MET A 150 -30.09 20.26 3.19
CA MET A 150 -31.30 19.44 3.33
C MET A 150 -32.51 20.02 2.60
N GLN A 151 -32.43 21.28 2.17
CA GLN A 151 -33.47 21.96 1.37
C GLN A 151 -33.29 21.73 -0.14
N VAL A 152 -32.18 21.11 -0.57
CA VAL A 152 -31.92 20.83 -1.98
C VAL A 152 -32.67 19.56 -2.41
N VAL A 153 -33.52 19.68 -3.42
CA VAL A 153 -34.33 18.58 -3.96
C VAL A 153 -33.66 18.02 -5.21
N TYR A 154 -33.50 16.70 -5.28
CA TYR A 154 -32.99 16.00 -6.46
C TYR A 154 -34.10 15.86 -7.51
N ALA A 155 -33.72 15.81 -8.79
CA ALA A 155 -34.68 15.46 -9.83
C ALA A 155 -35.26 14.05 -9.58
N THR A 156 -36.53 13.86 -9.95
CA THR A 156 -37.24 12.60 -9.65
C THR A 156 -36.53 11.37 -10.22
N ASP A 157 -35.97 11.46 -11.42
CA ASP A 157 -35.24 10.35 -12.05
C ASP A 157 -33.90 10.06 -11.36
N GLU A 158 -33.24 11.08 -10.79
CA GLU A 158 -32.02 10.92 -9.99
C GLU A 158 -32.33 10.30 -8.63
N ARG A 159 -33.42 10.71 -7.99
CA ARG A 159 -33.89 10.12 -6.73
C ARG A 159 -34.27 8.64 -6.91
N ILE A 160 -35.04 8.31 -7.96
CA ILE A 160 -35.45 6.93 -8.26
C ILE A 160 -34.23 6.01 -8.40
N LYS A 161 -33.15 6.46 -9.07
CA LYS A 161 -31.91 5.67 -9.20
C LYS A 161 -31.29 5.33 -7.83
N LEU A 162 -31.38 6.22 -6.84
CA LEU A 162 -30.90 5.95 -5.48
C LEU A 162 -31.86 5.01 -4.72
N GLU A 163 -33.17 5.16 -4.91
CA GLU A 163 -34.19 4.26 -4.34
C GLU A 163 -34.00 2.83 -4.84
N GLU A 164 -33.80 2.63 -6.15
CA GLU A 164 -33.54 1.31 -6.75
C GLU A 164 -32.33 0.61 -6.13
N ILE A 165 -31.28 1.35 -5.79
CA ILE A 165 -30.09 0.78 -5.13
C ILE A 165 -30.43 0.33 -3.71
N ILE A 166 -31.18 1.13 -2.96
CA ILE A 166 -31.58 0.80 -1.59
C ILE A 166 -32.52 -0.40 -1.58
N ASP A 167 -33.52 -0.41 -2.45
CA ASP A 167 -34.54 -1.47 -2.52
C ASP A 167 -33.96 -2.81 -3.01
N ALA A 168 -32.82 -2.78 -3.72
CA ALA A 168 -32.07 -3.97 -4.09
C ALA A 168 -31.29 -4.61 -2.93
N LEU A 169 -31.15 -3.93 -1.78
CA LEU A 169 -30.46 -4.47 -0.61
C LEU A 169 -31.39 -5.34 0.25
N GLU A 170 -30.90 -6.50 0.67
CA GLU A 170 -31.64 -7.39 1.57
C GLU A 170 -31.88 -6.74 2.95
N ASN A 171 -33.07 -6.94 3.52
CA ASN A 171 -33.43 -6.36 4.83
C ASN A 171 -32.45 -6.75 5.97
N GLN A 172 -31.81 -7.93 5.88
CA GLN A 172 -30.81 -8.37 6.86
C GLN A 172 -29.62 -7.40 6.98
N ILE A 173 -29.29 -6.67 5.90
CA ILE A 173 -28.21 -5.70 5.89
C ILE A 173 -28.50 -4.54 6.84
N PHE A 174 -29.74 -4.07 6.88
CA PHE A 174 -30.17 -2.95 7.72
C PHE A 174 -30.35 -3.35 9.20
N ILE A 175 -30.35 -4.64 9.52
CA ILE A 175 -30.48 -5.15 10.90
C ILE A 175 -29.11 -5.53 11.49
N ALA A 176 -28.11 -5.79 10.64
CA ALA A 176 -26.76 -6.18 11.04
C ALA A 176 -26.01 -5.07 11.79
N GLU A 177 -25.19 -5.46 12.78
CA GLU A 177 -24.51 -4.49 13.66
C GLU A 177 -23.30 -3.80 13.01
N ASP A 178 -22.63 -4.45 12.06
CA ASP A 178 -21.41 -3.94 11.42
C ASP A 178 -21.69 -3.17 10.12
N ALA A 179 -22.92 -3.17 9.61
CA ALA A 179 -23.27 -2.61 8.29
C ALA A 179 -22.95 -1.11 8.16
N LEU A 180 -23.28 -0.29 9.17
CA LEU A 180 -23.02 1.16 9.15
C LEU A 180 -21.52 1.48 9.02
N GLY A 181 -20.66 0.68 9.65
CA GLY A 181 -19.22 0.86 9.53
C GLY A 181 -18.68 0.53 8.14
N TRP A 182 -19.26 -0.49 7.50
CA TRP A 182 -18.94 -0.85 6.12
C TRP A 182 -19.37 0.22 5.11
N VAL A 183 -20.56 0.80 5.26
CA VAL A 183 -21.07 1.86 4.39
C VAL A 183 -20.06 3.01 4.28
N TYR A 184 -19.59 3.51 5.41
CA TYR A 184 -18.63 4.62 5.42
C TYR A 184 -17.30 4.25 4.74
N GLN A 185 -16.82 3.01 4.94
CA GLN A 185 -15.60 2.53 4.28
C GLN A 185 -15.74 2.42 2.77
N PHE A 186 -16.87 1.87 2.32
CA PHE A 186 -17.12 1.71 0.90
C PHE A 186 -17.31 3.04 0.20
N TRP A 187 -17.95 4.01 0.87
CA TRP A 187 -18.10 5.37 0.35
C TRP A 187 -16.75 6.02 0.03
N GLN A 188 -15.73 5.85 0.89
CA GLN A 188 -14.42 6.48 0.72
C GLN A 188 -13.44 5.69 -0.18
N SER A 189 -13.81 4.50 -0.65
CA SER A 189 -12.90 3.56 -1.32
C SER A 189 -12.28 4.10 -2.62
N GLU A 190 -13.06 4.77 -3.48
CA GLU A 190 -12.58 5.34 -4.74
C GLU A 190 -11.64 6.53 -4.50
N ALA A 191 -11.97 7.42 -3.56
CA ALA A 191 -11.10 8.52 -3.14
C ALA A 191 -9.77 8.01 -2.58
N LYS A 192 -9.80 6.97 -1.73
CA LYS A 192 -8.60 6.31 -1.21
C LYS A 192 -7.74 5.71 -2.33
N ALA A 193 -8.36 5.07 -3.33
CA ALA A 193 -7.64 4.50 -4.47
C ALA A 193 -6.96 5.60 -5.32
N ALA A 194 -7.68 6.68 -5.63
CA ALA A 194 -7.14 7.82 -6.38
C ALA A 194 -5.95 8.48 -5.66
N ILE A 195 -6.09 8.73 -4.35
CA ILE A 195 -5.01 9.32 -3.55
C ILE A 195 -3.78 8.39 -3.53
N ASN A 196 -3.96 7.09 -3.30
CA ASN A 196 -2.83 6.16 -3.30
C ASN A 196 -2.16 6.04 -4.69
N ALA A 197 -2.93 6.12 -5.78
CA ALA A 197 -2.41 6.08 -7.15
C ALA A 197 -1.60 7.34 -7.51
N SER A 198 -1.98 8.51 -6.99
CA SER A 198 -1.24 9.77 -7.22
C SER A 198 0.20 9.73 -6.69
N GLY A 199 0.44 8.94 -5.64
CA GLY A 199 1.72 8.90 -4.93
C GLY A 199 2.05 10.19 -4.16
N ASP A 200 1.11 11.13 -4.07
CA ASP A 200 1.30 12.37 -3.33
C ASP A 200 1.41 12.09 -1.83
N LYS A 201 2.08 13.02 -1.14
CA LYS A 201 2.12 12.99 0.31
C LYS A 201 0.75 13.32 0.89
N ILE A 202 0.48 12.74 2.06
CA ILE A 202 -0.78 12.85 2.79
C ILE A 202 -0.71 14.04 3.76
N ASP A 203 -1.67 14.94 3.65
CA ASP A 203 -2.00 16.03 4.56
C ASP A 203 -3.39 15.82 5.19
N GLY A 204 -3.86 16.79 5.99
CA GLY A 204 -5.12 16.67 6.74
C GLY A 204 -6.34 16.38 5.88
N GLU A 205 -6.45 16.97 4.68
CA GLU A 205 -7.57 16.73 3.77
C GLU A 205 -7.62 15.27 3.28
N LYS A 206 -6.45 14.70 2.98
CA LYS A 206 -6.34 13.32 2.47
C LYS A 206 -6.34 12.26 3.59
N LEU A 207 -6.07 12.67 4.84
CA LEU A 207 -5.84 11.78 5.97
C LEU A 207 -7.04 10.86 6.26
N PRO A 208 -8.29 11.36 6.43
CA PRO A 208 -9.45 10.50 6.71
C PRO A 208 -9.63 9.35 5.71
N ALA A 209 -9.51 9.65 4.41
CA ALA A 209 -9.71 8.65 3.36
C ALA A 209 -8.63 7.55 3.37
N VAL A 210 -7.36 7.90 3.63
CA VAL A 210 -6.25 6.93 3.52
C VAL A 210 -6.01 6.11 4.78
N THR A 211 -6.39 6.61 5.95
CA THR A 211 -6.21 5.89 7.23
C THR A 211 -7.42 5.06 7.63
N GLN A 212 -8.51 5.13 6.87
CA GLN A 212 -9.71 4.37 7.18
C GLN A 212 -9.51 2.86 7.01
N LEU A 213 -9.81 2.15 8.10
CA LEU A 213 -9.77 0.69 8.19
C LEU A 213 -10.77 0.22 9.23
N PHE A 214 -11.84 -0.43 8.80
CA PHE A 214 -12.82 -1.04 9.70
C PHE A 214 -12.19 -2.19 10.49
N THR A 215 -12.50 -2.24 11.78
CA THR A 215 -11.97 -3.25 12.71
C THR A 215 -12.87 -4.48 12.74
N GLU A 216 -12.31 -5.68 12.54
CA GLU A 216 -13.08 -6.92 12.60
C GLU A 216 -13.65 -7.16 14.03
N PRO A 217 -14.90 -7.65 14.17
CA PRO A 217 -15.57 -7.80 15.46
C PRO A 217 -14.77 -8.61 16.50
N TYR A 218 -14.10 -9.69 16.07
CA TYR A 218 -13.33 -10.53 16.98
C TYR A 218 -12.16 -9.78 17.65
N MET A 219 -11.56 -8.80 16.96
CA MET A 219 -10.51 -7.96 17.54
C MET A 219 -11.08 -7.01 18.59
N VAL A 220 -12.25 -6.42 18.31
CA VAL A 220 -12.97 -5.52 19.22
C VAL A 220 -13.31 -6.25 20.51
N HIS A 221 -13.97 -7.40 20.40
CA HIS A 221 -14.36 -8.21 21.55
C HIS A 221 -13.16 -8.75 22.32
N PHE A 222 -12.09 -9.18 21.65
CA PHE A 222 -10.87 -9.60 22.35
C PHE A 222 -10.28 -8.48 23.23
N LEU A 223 -10.20 -7.25 22.70
CA LEU A 223 -9.69 -6.11 23.45
C LEU A 223 -10.58 -5.75 24.64
N ILE A 224 -11.91 -5.77 24.47
CA ILE A 224 -12.87 -5.49 25.56
C ILE A 224 -12.80 -6.57 26.64
N ASP A 225 -12.86 -7.84 26.25
CA ASP A 225 -12.87 -8.99 27.16
C ASP A 225 -11.58 -9.06 27.99
N ASN A 226 -10.42 -8.85 27.36
CA ASN A 226 -9.12 -8.89 28.05
C ASN A 226 -8.70 -7.56 28.67
N THR A 227 -9.58 -6.56 28.71
CA THR A 227 -9.40 -5.33 29.51
C THR A 227 -10.53 -5.16 30.53
N LEU A 228 -11.69 -4.65 30.11
CA LEU A 228 -12.86 -4.44 30.97
C LEU A 228 -13.38 -5.77 31.54
N GLY A 229 -13.46 -6.83 30.72
CA GLY A 229 -13.90 -8.15 31.19
C GLY A 229 -12.95 -8.75 32.22
N ALA A 230 -11.65 -8.71 31.94
CA ALA A 230 -10.59 -9.18 32.83
C ALA A 230 -10.57 -8.42 34.18
N TRP A 231 -10.69 -7.09 34.15
CA TRP A 231 -10.84 -6.29 35.36
C TRP A 231 -12.08 -6.70 36.17
N TRP A 232 -13.24 -6.85 35.51
CA TRP A 232 -14.50 -7.17 36.18
C TRP A 232 -14.48 -8.56 36.82
N VAL A 233 -14.00 -9.58 36.08
CA VAL A 233 -13.88 -10.96 36.56
C VAL A 233 -12.89 -11.07 37.72
N ASN A 234 -11.77 -10.35 37.66
CA ASN A 234 -10.80 -10.33 38.75
C ASN A 234 -11.39 -9.72 40.04
N ARG A 235 -12.24 -8.68 39.94
CA ARG A 235 -12.91 -8.08 41.10
C ARG A 235 -14.03 -8.96 41.67
N ASN A 236 -14.71 -9.72 40.83
CA ASN A 236 -15.88 -10.50 41.23
C ASN A 236 -15.57 -12.01 41.16
N PRO A 237 -14.61 -12.52 41.95
CA PRO A 237 -14.19 -13.91 41.87
C PRO A 237 -15.35 -14.84 42.24
N GLY A 238 -15.58 -15.85 41.41
CA GLY A 238 -16.67 -16.82 41.59
C GLY A 238 -18.06 -16.32 41.16
N VAL A 239 -18.20 -15.06 40.74
CA VAL A 239 -19.47 -14.53 40.20
C VAL A 239 -19.49 -14.73 38.69
N LYS A 240 -20.57 -15.35 38.18
CA LYS A 240 -20.77 -15.49 36.73
C LYS A 240 -21.06 -14.11 36.12
N PRO A 241 -20.27 -13.65 35.14
CA PRO A 241 -20.53 -12.35 34.50
C PRO A 241 -21.91 -12.26 33.84
N PRO A 242 -22.56 -11.10 33.85
CA PRO A 242 -23.85 -10.89 33.18
C PRO A 242 -23.73 -10.83 31.65
N VAL A 243 -22.50 -10.81 31.12
CA VAL A 243 -22.16 -10.88 29.70
C VAL A 243 -21.20 -12.02 29.46
N LYS A 244 -21.33 -12.73 28.34
CA LYS A 244 -20.38 -13.77 27.96
C LYS A 244 -19.11 -13.13 27.38
N PHE A 245 -18.01 -13.16 28.14
CA PHE A 245 -16.68 -12.77 27.65
C PHE A 245 -16.04 -13.95 26.90
N GLU A 246 -16.40 -14.12 25.62
CA GLU A 246 -15.98 -15.26 24.79
C GLU A 246 -14.46 -15.31 24.51
N TYR A 247 -13.78 -14.17 24.56
CA TYR A 247 -12.38 -14.03 24.23
C TYR A 247 -11.48 -13.87 25.47
N LEU A 248 -12.06 -13.85 26.67
CA LEU A 248 -11.31 -13.68 27.91
C LEU A 248 -10.32 -14.83 28.09
N ARG A 249 -9.04 -14.49 28.28
CA ARG A 249 -7.98 -15.46 28.58
C ARG A 249 -7.75 -15.56 30.08
N LEU A 250 -7.68 -16.79 30.56
CA LEU A 250 -7.43 -17.12 31.96
C LEU A 250 -6.12 -17.89 32.09
N LEU A 251 -5.47 -17.74 33.24
CA LEU A 251 -4.36 -18.59 33.68
C LEU A 251 -4.92 -19.94 34.18
N GLU A 252 -4.02 -20.89 34.42
CA GLU A 252 -4.39 -22.22 34.96
C GLU A 252 -5.11 -22.14 36.31
N ASP A 253 -4.82 -21.11 37.10
CA ASP A 253 -5.48 -20.86 38.40
C ASP A 253 -6.84 -20.15 38.28
N GLY A 254 -7.33 -19.93 37.05
CA GLY A 254 -8.61 -19.30 36.76
C GLY A 254 -8.61 -17.77 36.81
N LYS A 255 -7.49 -17.12 37.13
CA LYS A 255 -7.39 -15.65 37.11
C LYS A 255 -7.21 -15.10 35.69
N PRO A 256 -7.67 -13.88 35.40
CA PRO A 256 -7.44 -13.26 34.10
C PRO A 256 -5.96 -13.12 33.75
N ALA A 257 -5.59 -13.59 32.55
CA ALA A 257 -4.20 -13.60 32.08
C ALA A 257 -3.65 -12.18 31.85
N ALA A 258 -4.52 -11.22 31.50
CA ALA A 258 -4.16 -9.81 31.28
C ALA A 258 -3.73 -9.06 32.56
N GLY A 259 -3.89 -9.70 33.73
CA GLY A 259 -3.56 -9.13 35.03
C GLY A 259 -4.77 -8.54 35.76
N LYS A 260 -4.48 -7.84 36.87
CA LYS A 260 -5.48 -7.40 37.86
C LYS A 260 -6.07 -6.01 37.62
N PHE A 261 -5.45 -5.21 36.75
CA PHE A 261 -5.83 -3.81 36.50
C PHE A 261 -5.82 -2.93 37.77
N GLU A 262 -4.71 -2.97 38.50
CA GLU A 262 -4.52 -2.15 39.71
C GLU A 262 -4.70 -0.65 39.42
N GLY A 263 -5.37 0.05 40.33
CA GLY A 263 -5.69 1.47 40.18
C GLY A 263 -6.97 1.77 39.38
N TRP A 264 -7.62 0.77 38.80
CA TRP A 264 -8.94 0.95 38.21
C TRP A 264 -10.02 1.15 39.30
N PRO A 265 -11.09 1.93 39.02
CA PRO A 265 -12.19 2.22 39.95
C PRO A 265 -12.86 0.97 40.54
N ASP A 266 -13.58 1.11 41.67
CA ASP A 266 -14.24 0.01 42.40
C ASP A 266 -15.57 -0.52 41.85
N LYS A 267 -16.21 0.27 40.99
CA LYS A 267 -17.50 -0.03 40.39
C LYS A 267 -17.47 0.31 38.92
N THR A 268 -18.30 -0.36 38.13
CA THR A 268 -18.44 -0.10 36.70
C THR A 268 -18.83 1.35 36.42
N ALA A 269 -19.62 1.98 37.31
CA ALA A 269 -19.96 3.40 37.25
C ALA A 269 -18.74 4.34 37.20
N GLY A 270 -17.61 3.97 37.82
CA GLY A 270 -16.40 4.80 37.83
C GLY A 270 -15.50 4.62 36.61
N VAL A 271 -15.69 3.57 35.80
CA VAL A 271 -14.80 3.25 34.69
C VAL A 271 -15.17 4.09 33.47
N THR A 272 -14.24 4.94 33.02
CA THR A 272 -14.42 5.76 31.82
C THR A 272 -13.63 5.18 30.65
N ALA A 273 -14.27 5.07 29.49
CA ALA A 273 -13.68 4.61 28.25
C ALA A 273 -13.64 5.72 27.20
N LEU A 274 -12.52 5.84 26.49
CA LEU A 274 -12.35 6.70 25.33
C LEU A 274 -11.91 5.88 24.12
N ASP A 275 -12.61 6.06 23.00
CA ASP A 275 -12.07 5.75 21.68
C ASP A 275 -11.59 7.04 20.98
N PRO A 276 -10.28 7.32 20.94
CA PRO A 276 -9.74 8.56 20.35
C PRO A 276 -9.73 8.59 18.81
N CYS A 277 -10.03 7.47 18.14
CA CYS A 277 -10.10 7.35 16.68
C CYS A 277 -11.33 6.50 16.32
N MET A 278 -12.50 6.93 16.78
CA MET A 278 -13.66 6.04 16.89
C MET A 278 -14.24 5.55 15.57
N GLY A 279 -13.89 6.18 14.45
CA GLY A 279 -14.48 5.87 13.16
C GLY A 279 -16.01 5.94 13.25
N SER A 280 -16.69 4.93 12.71
CA SER A 280 -18.15 4.79 12.77
C SER A 280 -18.68 4.34 14.14
N GLY A 281 -17.88 4.44 15.20
CA GLY A 281 -18.28 4.14 16.58
C GLY A 281 -18.31 2.67 16.94
N HIS A 282 -17.60 1.79 16.22
CA HIS A 282 -17.66 0.33 16.45
C HIS A 282 -17.28 -0.05 17.90
N PHE A 283 -16.14 0.44 18.43
CA PHE A 283 -15.78 0.18 19.83
C PHE A 283 -16.76 0.80 20.81
N VAL A 284 -17.26 2.02 20.55
CA VAL A 284 -18.22 2.70 21.43
C VAL A 284 -19.52 1.90 21.54
N ALA A 285 -20.07 1.43 20.41
CA ALA A 285 -21.26 0.59 20.36
C ALA A 285 -21.02 -0.79 21.02
N SER A 286 -19.88 -1.43 20.78
CA SER A 286 -19.56 -2.72 21.41
C SER A 286 -19.34 -2.61 22.93
N LEU A 287 -18.75 -1.51 23.40
CA LEU A 287 -18.59 -1.23 24.83
C LEU A 287 -19.92 -0.96 25.52
N PHE A 288 -20.87 -0.30 24.84
CA PHE A 288 -22.19 0.03 25.39
C PHE A 288 -22.89 -1.20 25.98
N GLY A 289 -23.02 -2.28 25.20
CA GLY A 289 -23.70 -3.49 25.65
C GLY A 289 -23.04 -4.13 26.88
N VAL A 290 -21.70 -4.08 26.94
CA VAL A 290 -20.94 -4.61 28.09
C VAL A 290 -21.16 -3.75 29.33
N PHE A 291 -20.95 -2.43 29.22
CA PHE A 291 -21.18 -1.52 30.34
C PHE A 291 -22.61 -1.58 30.87
N ALA A 292 -23.61 -1.57 29.97
CA ALA A 292 -25.01 -1.61 30.37
C ALA A 292 -25.33 -2.85 31.19
N ALA A 293 -24.92 -4.03 30.71
CA ALA A 293 -25.15 -5.29 31.42
C ALA A 293 -24.40 -5.38 32.76
N LEU A 294 -23.15 -4.90 32.83
CA LEU A 294 -22.38 -4.85 34.07
C LEU A 294 -23.04 -3.91 35.10
N ARG A 295 -23.48 -2.73 34.68
CA ARG A 295 -24.14 -1.76 35.59
C ARG A 295 -25.52 -2.22 36.04
N MET A 296 -26.32 -2.82 35.16
CA MET A 296 -27.59 -3.45 35.55
C MET A 296 -27.37 -4.48 36.65
N HIS A 297 -26.32 -5.31 36.52
CA HIS A 297 -25.99 -6.33 37.52
C HIS A 297 -25.46 -5.74 38.84
N GLU A 298 -24.57 -4.75 38.79
CA GLU A 298 -23.94 -4.17 39.98
C GLU A 298 -24.84 -3.20 40.76
N GLU A 299 -25.69 -2.44 40.06
CA GLU A 299 -26.48 -1.35 40.62
C GLU A 299 -28.00 -1.65 40.63
N GLY A 300 -28.47 -2.73 39.99
CA GLY A 300 -29.90 -3.06 39.90
C GLY A 300 -30.70 -2.13 38.98
N LEU A 301 -30.05 -1.53 37.97
CA LEU A 301 -30.68 -0.59 37.04
C LEU A 301 -31.62 -1.27 36.04
N THR A 302 -32.64 -0.56 35.58
CA THR A 302 -33.40 -0.96 34.38
C THR A 302 -32.56 -0.77 33.11
N LYS A 303 -33.02 -1.30 31.98
CA LYS A 303 -32.35 -1.10 30.68
C LYS A 303 -32.21 0.38 30.33
N GLU A 304 -33.26 1.15 30.57
CA GLU A 304 -33.34 2.59 30.27
C GLU A 304 -32.40 3.38 31.18
N GLN A 305 -32.39 3.07 32.47
CA GLN A 305 -31.49 3.71 33.44
C GLN A 305 -30.02 3.39 33.14
N ALA A 306 -29.72 2.12 32.82
CA ALA A 306 -28.37 1.72 32.44
C ALA A 306 -27.93 2.42 31.14
N THR A 307 -28.82 2.51 30.15
CA THR A 307 -28.57 3.23 28.89
C THR A 307 -28.18 4.67 29.15
N ASP A 308 -28.96 5.38 29.98
CA ASP A 308 -28.73 6.80 30.26
C ASP A 308 -27.39 7.01 30.96
N LYS A 309 -27.13 6.24 32.01
CA LYS A 309 -25.88 6.39 32.77
C LYS A 309 -24.66 5.99 31.95
N VAL A 310 -24.74 4.95 31.11
CA VAL A 310 -23.60 4.50 30.28
C VAL A 310 -23.22 5.54 29.23
N ILE A 311 -24.20 6.12 28.54
CA ILE A 311 -23.97 7.17 27.53
C ILE A 311 -23.40 8.43 28.21
N ALA A 312 -23.97 8.83 29.35
CA ALA A 312 -23.56 10.06 30.04
C ALA A 312 -22.21 9.95 30.75
N GLU A 313 -21.88 8.80 31.34
CA GLU A 313 -20.77 8.66 32.29
C GLU A 313 -19.59 7.83 31.76
N ASN A 314 -19.86 6.73 31.04
CA ASN A 314 -18.84 5.71 30.71
C ASN A 314 -18.21 5.93 29.33
N LEU A 315 -19.02 6.19 28.30
CA LEU A 315 -18.59 6.16 26.89
C LEU A 315 -18.17 7.53 26.38
N HIS A 316 -17.04 7.59 25.69
CA HIS A 316 -16.52 8.81 25.07
C HIS A 316 -15.82 8.47 23.75
N GLY A 317 -15.85 9.38 22.79
CA GLY A 317 -15.29 9.15 21.46
C GLY A 317 -14.83 10.43 20.77
N LEU A 318 -13.74 10.31 20.01
CA LEU A 318 -13.21 11.37 19.16
C LEU A 318 -12.93 10.83 17.76
N GLU A 319 -13.23 11.63 16.75
CA GLU A 319 -12.97 11.30 15.35
C GLU A 319 -12.55 12.57 14.58
N LEU A 320 -11.65 12.43 13.62
CA LEU A 320 -11.15 13.54 12.82
C LEU A 320 -12.19 14.03 11.80
N ASP A 321 -12.94 13.12 11.17
CA ASP A 321 -13.98 13.45 10.19
C ASP A 321 -15.35 13.64 10.84
N ALA A 322 -15.94 14.83 10.69
CA ALA A 322 -17.24 15.18 11.27
C ALA A 322 -18.39 14.27 10.80
N ARG A 323 -18.34 13.79 9.56
CA ARG A 323 -19.35 12.88 9.01
C ARG A 323 -19.28 11.51 9.67
N CYS A 324 -18.06 11.03 9.87
CA CYS A 324 -17.81 9.80 10.59
C CYS A 324 -18.28 9.90 12.05
N THR A 325 -18.11 11.07 12.70
CA THR A 325 -18.69 11.38 14.01
C THR A 325 -20.22 11.26 14.03
N GLN A 326 -20.92 11.72 12.99
CA GLN A 326 -22.38 11.57 12.87
C GLN A 326 -22.78 10.10 12.78
N ILE A 327 -22.07 9.30 11.96
CA ILE A 327 -22.31 7.86 11.88
C ILE A 327 -22.10 7.19 13.24
N ALA A 328 -21.05 7.55 13.98
CA ALA A 328 -20.80 7.01 15.32
C ALA A 328 -21.94 7.34 16.30
N ALA A 329 -22.46 8.56 16.27
CA ALA A 329 -23.61 8.96 17.08
C ALA A 329 -24.88 8.18 16.70
N PHE A 330 -25.17 8.04 15.40
CA PHE A 330 -26.29 7.23 14.91
C PHE A 330 -26.16 5.78 15.34
N ASN A 331 -24.97 5.20 15.20
CA ASN A 331 -24.69 3.81 15.55
C ASN A 331 -24.90 3.56 17.06
N LEU A 332 -24.41 4.46 17.93
CA LEU A 332 -24.65 4.38 19.37
C LEU A 332 -26.14 4.53 19.71
N ALA A 333 -26.86 5.47 19.08
CA ALA A 333 -28.29 5.65 19.29
C ALA A 333 -29.09 4.41 18.90
N LEU A 334 -28.85 3.89 17.70
CA LEU A 334 -29.47 2.68 17.19
C LEU A 334 -29.20 1.48 18.10
N THR A 335 -27.96 1.32 18.56
CA THR A 335 -27.57 0.26 19.52
C THR A 335 -28.33 0.40 20.83
N ALA A 336 -28.43 1.63 21.37
CA ALA A 336 -29.14 1.90 22.61
C ALA A 336 -30.65 1.63 22.52
N TRP A 337 -31.30 2.06 21.44
CA TRP A 337 -32.72 1.82 21.23
C TRP A 337 -33.03 0.33 20.99
N LYS A 338 -32.19 -0.39 20.25
CA LYS A 338 -32.30 -1.84 20.11
C LYS A 338 -32.16 -2.56 21.47
N PHE A 339 -31.28 -2.07 22.33
CA PHE A 339 -31.10 -2.61 23.68
C PHE A 339 -32.34 -2.38 24.56
N CYS A 340 -32.91 -1.17 24.54
CA CYS A 340 -34.18 -0.82 25.20
C CYS A 340 -35.40 -1.51 24.58
N GLY A 341 -35.34 -1.86 23.29
CA GLY A 341 -36.43 -2.45 22.51
C GLY A 341 -37.44 -1.43 21.99
N HIS A 342 -37.19 -0.14 22.15
CA HIS A 342 -38.04 0.96 21.67
C HIS A 342 -37.24 2.26 21.60
N TYR A 343 -37.78 3.25 20.89
CA TYR A 343 -37.26 4.62 20.89
C TYR A 343 -37.44 5.27 22.28
N LYS A 344 -36.40 5.95 22.74
CA LYS A 344 -36.46 6.89 23.86
C LYS A 344 -35.52 8.06 23.61
N GLU A 345 -35.79 9.18 24.27
CA GLU A 345 -34.85 10.29 24.31
C GLU A 345 -33.56 9.84 25.02
N LEU A 346 -32.40 10.13 24.41
CA LEU A 346 -31.09 9.75 24.92
C LEU A 346 -30.41 10.98 25.54
N PRO A 347 -29.60 10.81 26.59
CA PRO A 347 -28.80 11.91 27.12
C PRO A 347 -27.73 12.36 26.11
N GLU A 348 -27.17 13.55 26.33
CA GLU A 348 -26.10 14.09 25.50
C GLU A 348 -24.92 13.10 25.39
N MET A 349 -24.58 12.73 24.17
CA MET A 349 -23.48 11.81 23.90
C MET A 349 -22.13 12.51 24.05
N ASN A 350 -21.14 11.82 24.63
CA ASN A 350 -19.77 12.32 24.73
C ASN A 350 -18.92 11.97 23.50
N LEU A 351 -19.46 12.22 22.31
CA LEU A 351 -18.79 12.00 21.02
C LEU A 351 -18.54 13.35 20.36
N ALA A 352 -17.31 13.61 19.89
CA ALA A 352 -16.99 14.88 19.24
C ALA A 352 -16.06 14.73 18.04
N CYS A 353 -16.19 15.64 17.08
CA CYS A 353 -15.23 15.77 16.00
C CYS A 353 -14.00 16.56 16.49
N SER A 354 -12.85 15.92 16.51
CA SER A 354 -11.57 16.53 16.89
C SER A 354 -10.88 17.25 15.72
N GLY A 355 -11.41 17.14 14.49
CA GLY A 355 -10.87 17.77 13.28
C GLY A 355 -11.40 19.18 12.98
N ILE A 356 -12.27 19.75 13.83
CA ILE A 356 -12.87 21.06 13.59
C ILE A 356 -11.89 22.18 13.98
N ALA A 357 -11.50 23.00 13.00
CA ALA A 357 -10.79 24.24 13.23
C ALA A 357 -11.75 25.43 13.39
N PRO A 358 -11.41 26.43 14.23
CA PRO A 358 -12.18 27.66 14.31
C PRO A 358 -12.06 28.42 12.99
N LYS A 359 -13.18 28.98 12.53
CA LYS A 359 -13.28 29.74 11.27
C LYS A 359 -13.38 31.24 11.56
N GLY A 360 -13.03 32.07 10.58
CA GLY A 360 -13.12 33.54 10.68
C GLY A 360 -11.83 34.18 11.21
N LYS A 361 -11.94 35.40 11.75
CA LYS A 361 -10.82 36.15 12.32
C LYS A 361 -10.64 35.82 13.80
N VAL A 362 -9.39 35.78 14.27
CA VAL A 362 -9.09 35.52 15.69
C VAL A 362 -9.71 36.57 16.61
N GLU A 363 -9.83 37.82 16.15
CA GLU A 363 -10.46 38.90 16.91
C GLU A 363 -11.94 38.61 17.20
N ASP A 364 -12.64 37.97 16.26
CA ASP A 364 -14.04 37.61 16.45
C ASP A 364 -14.21 36.44 17.41
N TRP A 365 -13.27 35.50 17.40
CA TRP A 365 -13.22 34.42 18.38
C TRP A 365 -12.96 34.94 19.80
N VAL A 366 -12.06 35.91 19.94
CA VAL A 366 -11.74 36.53 21.23
C VAL A 366 -12.93 37.33 21.79
N LYS A 367 -13.78 37.92 20.94
CA LYS A 367 -15.00 38.61 21.37
C LYS A 367 -15.99 37.71 22.12
N LEU A 368 -15.91 36.38 21.97
CA LEU A 368 -16.75 35.42 22.71
C LEU A 368 -16.58 35.53 24.24
N VAL A 369 -15.45 36.08 24.73
CA VAL A 369 -15.25 36.38 26.16
C VAL A 369 -16.34 37.30 26.72
N GLY A 370 -16.88 38.20 25.89
CA GLY A 370 -17.95 39.10 26.27
C GLY A 370 -17.56 40.07 27.39
N LYS A 371 -18.51 40.37 28.28
CA LYS A 371 -18.31 41.26 29.43
C LYS A 371 -17.85 40.47 30.64
N VAL A 372 -16.70 40.86 31.20
CA VAL A 372 -16.11 40.31 32.42
C VAL A 372 -15.85 41.46 33.39
N GLU A 373 -16.18 41.29 34.68
CA GLU A 373 -16.16 42.38 35.66
C GLU A 373 -14.77 42.98 35.91
N ARG A 374 -13.74 42.14 35.94
CA ARG A 374 -12.35 42.56 36.15
C ARG A 374 -11.59 42.62 34.83
N ALA A 375 -10.95 43.76 34.55
CA ALA A 375 -10.19 43.97 33.33
C ALA A 375 -9.03 42.98 33.16
N ASP A 376 -8.32 42.65 34.25
CA ASP A 376 -7.22 41.67 34.22
C ASP A 376 -7.71 40.26 33.87
N ASP A 377 -8.84 39.84 34.45
CA ASP A 377 -9.42 38.53 34.17
C ASP A 377 -9.95 38.46 32.73
N LYS A 378 -10.51 39.57 32.23
CA LYS A 378 -10.90 39.70 30.82
C LYS A 378 -9.70 39.49 29.89
N LEU A 379 -8.60 40.21 30.13
CA LEU A 379 -7.38 40.11 29.31
C LEU A 379 -6.81 38.68 29.33
N ARG A 380 -6.82 38.01 30.48
CA ARG A 380 -6.39 36.60 30.60
C ARG A 380 -7.25 35.65 29.79
N LEU A 381 -8.57 35.81 29.83
CA LEU A 381 -9.51 35.02 29.04
C LEU A 381 -9.35 35.28 27.53
N GLU A 382 -9.15 36.54 27.14
CA GLU A 382 -8.90 36.92 25.73
C GLU A 382 -7.60 36.29 25.19
N ASN A 383 -6.52 36.34 25.97
CA ASN A 383 -5.26 35.67 25.61
C ASN A 383 -5.40 34.15 25.55
N GLY A 384 -6.12 33.55 26.52
CA GLY A 384 -6.43 32.13 26.51
C GLY A 384 -7.23 31.71 25.28
N MET A 385 -8.26 32.48 24.90
CA MET A 385 -9.04 32.25 23.68
C MET A 385 -8.21 32.36 22.42
N LYS A 386 -7.26 33.31 22.36
CA LYS A 386 -6.31 33.44 21.25
C LYS A 386 -5.39 32.23 21.12
N MET A 387 -4.86 31.72 22.23
CA MET A 387 -4.06 30.49 22.23
C MET A 387 -4.89 29.27 21.85
N LEU A 388 -6.12 29.16 22.35
CA LEU A 388 -7.03 28.08 21.99
C LEU A 388 -7.36 28.10 20.50
N TYR A 389 -7.63 29.28 19.93
CA TYR A 389 -7.83 29.46 18.51
C TYR A 389 -6.65 28.93 17.71
N GLN A 390 -5.43 29.36 18.04
CA GLN A 390 -4.20 28.92 17.38
C GLN A 390 -3.97 27.41 17.50
N HIS A 391 -4.24 26.84 18.68
CA HIS A 391 -4.07 25.42 18.94
C HIS A 391 -5.02 24.56 18.10
N PHE A 392 -6.29 24.96 18.00
CA PHE A 392 -7.29 24.25 17.20
C PHE A 392 -7.25 24.58 15.70
N GLN A 393 -6.46 25.56 15.23
CA GLN A 393 -6.18 25.69 13.79
C GLN A 393 -5.52 24.42 13.23
N LEU A 394 -4.78 23.68 14.06
CA LEU A 394 -4.12 22.43 13.69
C LEU A 394 -5.05 21.20 13.75
N ALA A 395 -6.29 21.36 14.23
CA ALA A 395 -7.25 20.27 14.40
C ALA A 395 -7.46 19.42 13.13
N PRO A 396 -7.59 19.98 11.91
CA PRO A 396 -7.79 19.17 10.70
C PRO A 396 -6.62 18.24 10.37
N GLU A 397 -5.40 18.52 10.86
CA GLU A 397 -4.23 17.66 10.64
C GLU A 397 -3.91 16.76 11.85
N LEU A 398 -4.15 17.25 13.07
CA LEU A 398 -3.74 16.58 14.30
C LEU A 398 -4.86 15.81 14.99
N GLY A 399 -6.11 16.26 14.85
CA GLY A 399 -7.28 15.67 15.50
C GLY A 399 -7.04 15.37 16.97
N SER A 400 -7.20 14.10 17.34
CA SER A 400 -7.07 13.65 18.73
C SER A 400 -5.64 13.64 19.28
N LEU A 401 -4.63 13.99 18.48
CA LEU A 401 -3.28 14.23 18.97
C LEU A 401 -3.15 15.54 19.74
N LEU A 402 -4.05 16.50 19.51
CA LEU A 402 -4.09 17.76 20.24
C LEU A 402 -4.17 17.52 21.75
N ASP A 403 -3.51 18.38 22.51
CA ASP A 403 -3.57 18.37 23.97
C ASP A 403 -3.88 19.77 24.49
N PRO A 404 -5.15 20.12 24.72
CA PRO A 404 -5.52 21.43 25.25
C PRO A 404 -4.91 21.73 26.62
N SER A 405 -4.48 20.71 27.38
CA SER A 405 -3.84 20.91 28.69
C SER A 405 -2.45 21.54 28.59
N THR A 406 -1.87 21.65 27.39
CA THR A 406 -0.62 22.40 27.17
C THR A 406 -0.81 23.91 27.23
N ILE A 407 -2.05 24.42 27.14
CA ILE A 407 -2.38 25.82 27.37
C ILE A 407 -2.34 26.08 28.89
N LYS A 408 -1.15 26.40 29.40
CA LYS A 408 -0.93 26.64 30.83
C LYS A 408 -1.45 28.01 31.24
N ALA A 409 -2.15 28.07 32.36
CA ALA A 409 -2.48 29.34 32.99
C ALA A 409 -1.19 30.03 33.49
N ASP A 410 -1.11 31.33 33.25
CA ASP A 410 -0.12 32.20 33.85
C ASP A 410 -0.76 33.54 34.25
N ALA A 411 0.07 34.52 34.63
CA ALA A 411 -0.39 35.84 35.03
C ALA A 411 -1.18 36.57 33.93
N PHE A 412 -1.00 36.17 32.66
CA PHE A 412 -1.55 36.85 31.48
C PHE A 412 -2.48 35.96 30.64
N THR A 413 -2.59 34.67 30.95
CA THR A 413 -3.33 33.69 30.14
C THR A 413 -4.21 32.79 31.02
N ALA A 414 -5.45 32.58 30.62
CA ALA A 414 -6.37 31.63 31.24
C ALA A 414 -6.09 30.18 30.77
N SER A 415 -6.24 29.19 31.65
CA SER A 415 -6.17 27.78 31.26
C SER A 415 -7.41 27.35 30.48
N PHE A 416 -7.34 26.21 29.79
CA PHE A 416 -8.49 25.63 29.11
C PHE A 416 -9.71 25.46 30.03
N ASP A 417 -9.52 25.01 31.28
CA ASP A 417 -10.62 24.86 32.25
C ASP A 417 -11.33 26.19 32.56
N GLN A 418 -10.59 27.30 32.57
CA GLN A 418 -11.15 28.64 32.78
C GLN A 418 -11.87 29.18 31.54
N LEU A 419 -11.56 28.65 30.35
CA LEU A 419 -12.20 29.04 29.08
C LEU A 419 -13.50 28.25 28.80
N GLN A 420 -13.67 27.07 29.40
CA GLN A 420 -14.87 26.23 29.19
C GLN A 420 -16.21 26.97 29.42
N PRO A 421 -16.40 27.76 30.50
CA PRO A 421 -17.65 28.46 30.72
C PRO A 421 -17.95 29.52 29.64
N VAL A 422 -16.91 30.14 29.08
CA VAL A 422 -17.02 31.13 28.01
C VAL A 422 -17.51 30.45 26.73
N LEU A 423 -16.89 29.33 26.37
CA LEU A 423 -17.27 28.55 25.19
C LEU A 423 -18.70 28.00 25.31
N LYS A 424 -19.11 27.60 26.52
CA LYS A 424 -20.48 27.15 26.78
C LYS A 424 -21.51 28.28 26.63
N LYS A 425 -21.21 29.49 27.14
CA LYS A 425 -22.11 30.66 26.98
C LYS A 425 -22.25 31.12 25.54
N ALA A 426 -21.22 30.93 24.70
CA ALA A 426 -21.27 31.32 23.29
C ALA A 426 -22.36 30.58 22.49
N LEU A 427 -22.83 29.43 22.96
CA LEU A 427 -23.95 28.68 22.39
C LEU A 427 -25.32 29.29 22.68
N GLU A 428 -25.47 30.00 23.79
CA GLU A 428 -26.77 30.42 24.34
C GLU A 428 -27.24 31.78 23.76
N ASN A 429 -26.40 32.49 23.00
CA ASN A 429 -26.73 33.81 22.46
C ASN A 429 -27.41 33.72 21.09
N GLU A 430 -28.71 34.01 21.07
CA GLU A 430 -29.54 34.18 19.86
C GLU A 430 -29.32 35.56 19.22
N ALA A 431 -28.36 35.69 18.30
CA ALA A 431 -28.32 36.80 17.35
C ALA A 431 -27.52 36.41 16.09
N ASP A 432 -27.98 36.88 14.93
CA ASP A 432 -27.37 36.83 13.57
C ASP A 432 -26.93 35.46 13.03
N THR A 433 -27.30 35.12 11.79
CA THR A 433 -27.03 33.82 11.14
C THR A 433 -25.53 33.46 11.13
N GLU A 434 -24.65 34.45 10.96
CA GLU A 434 -23.19 34.25 10.97
C GLU A 434 -22.62 34.05 12.39
N GLN A 435 -23.27 34.58 13.42
CA GLN A 435 -22.90 34.35 14.82
C GLN A 435 -23.37 32.98 15.31
N LEU A 436 -24.53 32.50 14.84
CA LEU A 436 -25.05 31.17 15.15
C LEU A 436 -24.11 30.06 14.64
N GLU A 437 -23.67 30.12 13.38
CA GLU A 437 -22.72 29.16 12.82
C GLU A 437 -21.39 29.13 13.59
N ARG A 438 -20.90 30.30 14.01
CA ARG A 438 -19.69 30.42 14.84
C ARG A 438 -19.89 29.83 16.24
N GLY A 439 -21.07 30.01 16.84
CA GLY A 439 -21.44 29.41 18.12
C GLY A 439 -21.43 27.88 18.08
N VAL A 440 -21.97 27.28 17.01
CA VAL A 440 -21.97 25.81 16.80
C VAL A 440 -20.54 25.27 16.65
N VAL A 441 -19.69 25.93 15.86
CA VAL A 441 -18.27 25.54 15.73
C VAL A 441 -17.55 25.66 17.07
N ALA A 442 -17.80 26.73 17.83
CA ALA A 442 -17.19 26.92 19.14
C ALA A 442 -17.60 25.84 20.14
N ALA A 443 -18.85 25.42 20.12
CA ALA A 443 -19.37 24.31 20.90
C ALA A 443 -18.68 22.97 20.59
N GLY A 444 -18.53 22.66 19.31
CA GLY A 444 -17.84 21.46 18.85
C GLY A 444 -16.39 21.43 19.33
N ILE A 445 -15.68 22.55 19.22
CA ILE A 445 -14.30 22.73 19.71
C ILE A 445 -14.25 22.58 21.24
N ALA A 446 -15.21 23.15 21.96
CA ALA A 446 -15.26 23.05 23.42
C ALA A 446 -15.46 21.61 23.88
N LYS A 447 -16.40 20.89 23.27
CA LYS A 447 -16.66 19.47 23.55
C LYS A 447 -15.43 18.62 23.23
N ALA A 448 -14.85 18.77 22.03
CA ALA A 448 -13.63 18.06 21.66
C ALA A 448 -12.48 18.36 22.63
N GLY A 449 -12.29 19.63 23.01
CA GLY A 449 -11.27 20.03 23.98
C GLY A 449 -11.49 19.43 25.37
N GLN A 450 -12.74 19.38 25.85
CA GLN A 450 -13.10 18.75 27.13
C GLN A 450 -12.73 17.26 27.15
N LEU A 451 -13.08 16.54 26.08
CA LEU A 451 -12.75 15.13 25.93
C LEU A 451 -11.23 14.92 25.82
N LEU A 452 -10.51 15.78 25.12
CA LEU A 452 -9.04 15.69 24.98
C LEU A 452 -8.29 15.97 26.29
N ALA A 453 -8.83 16.84 27.14
CA ALA A 453 -8.23 17.21 28.43
C ALA A 453 -8.48 16.16 29.52
N LYS A 454 -9.60 15.43 29.44
CA LYS A 454 -9.97 14.38 30.42
C LYS A 454 -8.97 13.21 30.41
N LYS A 455 -8.82 12.56 31.57
CA LYS A 455 -8.06 11.31 31.71
C LYS A 455 -9.04 10.14 31.83
N TYR A 456 -8.71 9.03 31.18
CA TYR A 456 -9.61 7.88 31.03
C TYR A 456 -9.03 6.61 31.62
N THR A 457 -9.89 5.79 32.22
CA THR A 457 -9.51 4.49 32.78
C THR A 457 -9.10 3.52 31.69
N LEU A 458 -9.89 3.44 30.62
CA LEU A 458 -9.61 2.66 29.43
C LEU A 458 -9.54 3.56 28.20
N GLN A 459 -8.48 3.46 27.43
CA GLN A 459 -8.46 3.97 26.06
C GLN A 459 -8.35 2.79 25.10
N ILE A 460 -9.25 2.69 24.14
CA ILE A 460 -9.38 1.51 23.27
C ILE A 460 -9.76 1.96 21.87
N THR A 461 -8.99 1.52 20.86
CA THR A 461 -9.19 1.99 19.47
C THR A 461 -8.52 1.11 18.42
N ASN A 462 -8.72 1.47 17.16
CA ASN A 462 -7.87 1.09 16.04
C ASN A 462 -7.18 2.35 15.51
N VAL A 463 -5.93 2.57 15.91
CA VAL A 463 -5.18 3.79 15.56
C VAL A 463 -4.96 3.93 14.05
N PRO A 464 -4.79 5.16 13.52
CA PRO A 464 -4.57 5.38 12.08
C PRO A 464 -3.17 4.92 11.62
N TYR A 465 -3.10 4.21 10.49
CA TYR A 465 -1.83 3.66 9.95
C TYR A 465 -1.27 4.61 8.87
N LEU A 466 -0.16 5.28 9.17
CA LEU A 466 0.51 6.19 8.25
C LEU A 466 2.00 6.34 8.60
N GLY A 467 2.85 5.61 7.89
CA GLY A 467 4.30 5.73 8.02
C GLY A 467 4.84 7.11 7.62
N ARG A 468 5.90 7.56 8.30
CA ARG A 468 6.52 8.89 8.11
C ARG A 468 6.80 9.25 6.66
N GLY A 469 7.23 8.28 5.86
CA GLY A 469 7.56 8.50 4.45
C GLY A 469 6.37 8.90 3.57
N ARG A 470 5.12 8.72 4.01
CA ARG A 470 3.92 9.16 3.28
C ARG A 470 3.35 10.49 3.75
N GLN A 471 3.78 10.99 4.91
CA GLN A 471 3.32 12.28 5.43
C GLN A 471 3.87 13.43 4.58
N LYS A 472 3.13 14.54 4.47
CA LYS A 472 3.60 15.77 3.81
C LYS A 472 4.86 16.28 4.47
N GLU A 473 5.92 16.42 3.67
CA GLU A 473 7.19 16.92 4.15
C GLU A 473 7.04 18.38 4.58
N ASN A 474 7.58 18.73 5.75
CA ASN A 474 7.39 20.02 6.41
C ASN A 474 5.91 20.41 6.67
N GLY A 475 4.96 19.47 6.60
CA GLY A 475 3.56 19.68 7.00
C GLY A 475 3.36 19.65 8.52
N GLU A 476 2.20 20.11 9.00
CA GLU A 476 1.92 20.28 10.43
C GLU A 476 1.98 18.95 11.18
N LEU A 477 1.31 17.91 10.67
CA LEU A 477 1.37 16.56 11.26
C LEU A 477 2.81 16.06 11.39
N ALA A 478 3.60 16.22 10.32
CA ALA A 478 4.97 15.74 10.28
C ALA A 478 5.87 16.53 11.27
N ASN A 479 5.70 17.83 11.39
CA ASN A 479 6.46 18.64 12.33
C ASN A 479 6.07 18.31 13.77
N PHE A 480 4.77 18.22 14.05
CA PHE A 480 4.23 17.88 15.35
C PHE A 480 4.75 16.53 15.88
N CYS A 481 4.69 15.47 15.06
CA CYS A 481 5.22 14.15 15.45
C CYS A 481 6.72 14.19 15.73
N THR A 482 7.51 14.95 14.95
CA THR A 482 8.96 15.02 15.15
C THR A 482 9.33 15.69 16.47
N VAL A 483 8.61 16.75 16.84
CA VAL A 483 8.87 17.54 18.05
C VAL A 483 8.36 16.81 19.30
N ASN A 484 7.11 16.34 19.28
CA ASN A 484 6.43 15.86 20.49
C ASN A 484 6.59 14.34 20.73
N PHE A 485 6.96 13.59 19.69
CA PHE A 485 7.00 12.12 19.70
C PHE A 485 8.25 11.56 19.01
N PRO A 486 9.47 12.01 19.39
CA PRO A 486 10.70 11.73 18.63
C PRO A 486 11.06 10.24 18.50
N LEU A 487 10.59 9.40 19.43
CA LEU A 487 10.84 7.95 19.41
C LEU A 487 9.81 7.17 18.58
N SER A 488 8.56 7.65 18.51
CA SER A 488 7.44 6.98 17.82
C SER A 488 7.12 7.57 16.43
N LYS A 489 7.68 8.74 16.07
CA LYS A 489 7.42 9.50 14.82
C LYS A 489 7.54 8.74 13.49
N GLY A 490 8.13 7.54 13.49
CA GLY A 490 8.25 6.70 12.29
C GLY A 490 6.91 6.20 11.77
N GLU A 491 5.91 6.08 12.66
CA GLU A 491 4.58 5.54 12.36
C GLU A 491 3.52 6.28 13.19
N LEU A 492 2.47 6.76 12.54
CA LEU A 492 1.39 7.51 13.20
C LEU A 492 0.66 6.66 14.24
N ALA A 493 0.47 5.37 13.98
CA ALA A 493 -0.13 4.43 14.94
C ALA A 493 0.62 4.40 16.29
N ASN A 494 1.97 4.45 16.26
CA ASN A 494 2.78 4.46 17.48
C ASN A 494 2.70 5.80 18.21
N VAL A 495 2.60 6.91 17.47
CA VAL A 495 2.39 8.25 18.03
C VAL A 495 1.06 8.31 18.78
N PHE A 496 -0.01 7.80 18.17
CA PHE A 496 -1.32 7.71 18.82
C PHE A 496 -1.29 6.81 20.06
N PHE A 497 -0.66 5.65 19.98
CA PHE A 497 -0.55 4.77 21.14
C PHE A 497 0.20 5.46 22.29
N GLU A 498 1.33 6.13 22.02
CA GLU A 498 2.04 6.92 23.03
C GLU A 498 1.19 8.09 23.58
N ARG A 499 0.39 8.76 22.74
CA ARG A 499 -0.55 9.83 23.16
C ARG A 499 -1.68 9.29 24.04
N MET A 500 -2.24 8.13 23.71
CA MET A 500 -3.28 7.45 24.50
C MET A 500 -2.74 7.11 25.87
N LEU A 501 -1.59 6.44 25.87
CA LEU A 501 -0.80 6.14 27.04
C LEU A 501 -0.62 7.42 27.90
N LYS A 502 -0.06 8.53 27.36
CA LYS A 502 0.18 9.79 28.10
C LYS A 502 -1.09 10.34 28.78
N SER A 503 -2.25 10.21 28.13
CA SER A 503 -3.55 10.69 28.64
C SER A 503 -4.39 9.64 29.37
N SER A 504 -3.91 8.42 29.49
CA SER A 504 -4.57 7.39 30.30
C SER A 504 -4.28 7.62 31.78
N GLN A 505 -5.22 7.17 32.63
CA GLN A 505 -5.00 6.93 34.07
C GLN A 505 -5.06 5.43 34.42
N GLY A 506 -5.32 4.56 33.44
CA GLY A 506 -5.36 3.10 33.58
C GLY A 506 -4.63 2.43 32.43
N THR A 507 -5.37 1.88 31.47
CA THR A 507 -4.82 1.08 30.35
C THR A 507 -5.14 1.73 29.01
N ALA A 508 -4.19 1.65 28.08
CA ALA A 508 -4.46 1.88 26.66
C ALA A 508 -4.29 0.57 25.90
N CYS A 509 -5.24 0.23 25.03
CA CYS A 509 -5.17 -0.92 24.16
C CYS A 509 -5.57 -0.56 22.73
N SER A 510 -5.00 -1.25 21.74
CA SER A 510 -5.22 -0.90 20.35
C SER A 510 -5.02 -2.07 19.40
N VAL A 511 -5.73 -2.02 18.29
CA VAL A 511 -5.32 -2.67 17.03
C VAL A 511 -4.26 -1.79 16.37
N MET A 512 -3.11 -2.33 15.99
CA MET A 512 -1.98 -1.54 15.47
C MET A 512 -1.05 -2.35 14.54
N PRO A 513 -0.20 -1.74 13.71
CA PRO A 513 0.68 -2.49 12.80
C PRO A 513 1.82 -3.18 13.57
N GLN A 514 2.27 -4.35 13.11
CA GLN A 514 3.27 -5.14 13.84
C GLN A 514 4.73 -4.68 13.67
N ASN A 515 5.03 -3.89 12.64
CA ASN A 515 6.41 -3.68 12.16
C ASN A 515 7.35 -3.10 13.24
N TRP A 516 6.81 -2.29 14.15
CA TRP A 516 7.58 -1.65 15.21
C TRP A 516 8.06 -2.60 16.29
N LEU A 517 7.53 -3.83 16.35
CA LEU A 517 7.98 -4.85 17.30
C LEU A 517 9.41 -5.32 17.04
N PHE A 518 9.92 -5.19 15.81
CA PHE A 518 11.22 -5.74 15.44
C PHE A 518 12.09 -4.83 14.56
N GLN A 519 11.52 -3.85 13.84
CA GLN A 519 12.31 -2.95 13.00
C GLN A 519 13.29 -2.08 13.83
N ALA A 520 14.52 -1.91 13.33
CA ALA A 520 15.61 -1.24 14.04
C ALA A 520 15.29 0.23 14.39
N THR A 521 14.58 0.96 13.52
CA THR A 521 14.19 2.35 13.75
C THR A 521 13.37 2.55 15.03
N TYR A 522 12.66 1.51 15.50
CA TYR A 522 11.83 1.57 16.71
C TYR A 522 12.51 1.00 17.96
N LYS A 523 13.79 0.63 17.92
CA LYS A 523 14.52 0.07 19.07
C LYS A 523 14.37 0.93 20.33
N LYS A 524 14.70 2.23 20.23
CA LYS A 524 14.60 3.16 21.36
C LYS A 524 13.17 3.32 21.86
N HIS A 525 12.17 3.24 20.98
CA HIS A 525 10.76 3.30 21.36
C HIS A 525 10.33 2.06 22.15
N ARG A 526 10.73 0.86 21.72
CA ARG A 526 10.47 -0.38 22.47
C ARG A 526 11.11 -0.37 23.84
N GLU A 527 12.39 0.02 23.92
CA GLU A 527 13.11 0.17 25.18
C GLU A 527 12.39 1.14 26.12
N ASP A 528 11.90 2.27 25.60
CA ASP A 528 11.19 3.28 26.37
C ASP A 528 9.86 2.75 26.94
N LEU A 529 9.04 2.11 26.10
CA LEU A 529 7.76 1.51 26.52
C LEU A 529 7.96 0.40 27.55
N LEU A 530 8.89 -0.52 27.30
CA LEU A 530 9.18 -1.66 28.18
C LEU A 530 9.75 -1.23 29.54
N LYS A 531 10.43 -0.08 29.63
CA LYS A 531 11.00 0.42 30.90
C LYS A 531 9.99 1.24 31.69
N LYS A 532 9.15 2.00 30.99
CA LYS A 532 8.27 2.93 31.67
C LYS A 532 6.99 2.25 32.13
N TRP A 533 6.35 1.42 31.30
CA TRP A 533 4.94 1.05 31.47
C TRP A 533 4.76 -0.48 31.51
N LYS A 534 3.74 -0.95 32.22
CA LYS A 534 3.43 -2.36 32.40
C LYS A 534 2.62 -2.89 31.22
N TRP A 535 3.13 -3.91 30.56
CA TRP A 535 2.44 -4.58 29.46
C TRP A 535 1.44 -5.59 30.01
N ASN A 536 0.27 -5.72 29.38
CA ASN A 536 -0.76 -6.67 29.78
C ASN A 536 -0.80 -7.86 28.82
N PHE A 537 -0.84 -7.57 27.51
CA PHE A 537 -0.78 -8.61 26.48
C PHE A 537 -0.33 -8.08 25.13
N ILE A 538 0.09 -9.01 24.28
CA ILE A 538 0.25 -8.78 22.84
C ILE A 538 -0.22 -10.00 22.02
N VAL A 539 -0.99 -9.76 20.96
CA VAL A 539 -1.46 -10.79 20.04
C VAL A 539 -0.94 -10.47 18.64
N LYS A 540 -0.27 -11.41 17.98
CA LYS A 540 0.20 -11.25 16.59
C LYS A 540 -0.72 -11.98 15.62
N PHE A 541 -1.17 -11.29 14.57
CA PHE A 541 -1.97 -11.92 13.51
C PHE A 541 -1.22 -12.19 12.21
N GLY A 542 -0.09 -11.53 11.93
CA GLY A 542 0.50 -11.65 10.59
C GLY A 542 -0.46 -11.15 9.47
N PRO A 543 -0.29 -11.60 8.22
CA PRO A 543 -1.15 -11.21 7.09
C PRO A 543 -2.58 -11.76 7.23
N GLY A 544 -3.54 -11.20 6.50
CA GLY A 544 -4.92 -11.72 6.43
C GLY A 544 -5.74 -11.52 7.72
N ALA A 545 -5.35 -10.56 8.56
CA ALA A 545 -6.09 -10.22 9.79
C ALA A 545 -7.41 -9.48 9.52
N PHE A 546 -7.52 -8.81 8.37
CA PHE A 546 -8.73 -8.11 7.92
C PHE A 546 -9.27 -8.81 6.67
N SER A 547 -10.58 -9.02 6.60
CA SER A 547 -11.24 -9.71 5.48
C SER A 547 -11.05 -8.99 4.13
N GLN A 548 -10.87 -7.66 4.17
CA GLN A 548 -10.75 -6.79 3.00
C GLN A 548 -9.31 -6.58 2.51
N ILE A 549 -8.31 -7.06 3.25
CA ILE A 549 -6.89 -6.86 2.92
C ILE A 549 -6.27 -8.19 2.54
N SER A 550 -6.03 -8.39 1.25
CA SER A 550 -5.32 -9.56 0.72
C SER A 550 -3.80 -9.41 0.82
N GLY A 551 -3.10 -10.53 1.03
CA GLY A 551 -1.64 -10.61 0.96
C GLY A 551 -0.89 -9.99 2.14
N GLU A 552 0.39 -9.72 1.95
CA GLU A 552 1.34 -9.27 2.99
C GLU A 552 1.24 -7.77 3.33
N VAL A 553 0.14 -7.09 2.97
CA VAL A 553 0.03 -5.62 2.95
C VAL A 553 -0.10 -5.03 4.36
N VAL A 554 -0.97 -5.59 5.20
CA VAL A 554 -1.17 -5.15 6.58
C VAL A 554 -1.06 -6.36 7.51
N LYS A 555 -0.20 -6.23 8.51
CA LYS A 555 -0.02 -7.22 9.57
C LYS A 555 -0.31 -6.58 10.92
N ALA A 556 -1.46 -6.93 11.50
CA ALA A 556 -1.97 -6.31 12.72
C ALA A 556 -1.53 -7.06 13.97
N ILE A 557 -1.50 -6.32 15.07
CA ILE A 557 -1.40 -6.85 16.44
C ILE A 557 -2.50 -6.24 17.30
N LEU A 558 -2.83 -6.93 18.39
CA LEU A 558 -3.55 -6.35 19.53
C LEU A 558 -2.54 -6.14 20.65
N ALA A 559 -2.53 -4.97 21.26
CA ALA A 559 -1.66 -4.70 22.40
C ALA A 559 -2.43 -3.97 23.49
N ALA A 560 -2.14 -4.27 24.75
CA ALA A 560 -2.62 -3.52 25.91
C ALA A 560 -1.47 -3.21 26.87
N VAL A 561 -1.37 -1.95 27.28
CA VAL A 561 -0.34 -1.44 28.18
C VAL A 561 -0.98 -0.54 29.22
N SER A 562 -0.68 -0.80 30.49
CA SER A 562 -1.15 -0.05 31.64
C SER A 562 -0.12 0.99 32.07
N LYS A 563 -0.59 2.18 32.46
CA LYS A 563 0.22 3.30 32.96
C LYS A 563 0.67 3.06 34.40
N GLN A 564 1.37 1.96 34.60
CA GLN A 564 1.98 1.53 35.84
C GLN A 564 3.46 1.23 35.55
N LYS A 565 4.36 1.58 36.47
CA LYS A 565 5.78 1.25 36.30
C LYS A 565 5.97 -0.27 36.43
N PRO A 566 6.65 -0.95 35.48
CA PRO A 566 6.88 -2.38 35.56
C PRO A 566 7.96 -2.71 36.60
N SER A 567 7.82 -3.85 37.24
CA SER A 567 8.84 -4.54 38.03
C SER A 567 9.56 -5.60 37.18
N ASP A 568 10.70 -6.09 37.67
CA ASP A 568 11.49 -7.12 36.97
C ASP A 568 10.75 -8.46 36.83
N GLU A 569 9.77 -8.72 37.72
CA GLU A 569 8.95 -9.93 37.75
C GLU A 569 7.62 -9.77 37.00
N ASP A 570 7.29 -8.56 36.55
CA ASP A 570 6.06 -8.35 35.79
C ASP A 570 6.13 -9.10 34.45
N SER A 571 5.08 -9.89 34.22
CA SER A 571 4.85 -10.61 32.98
C SER A 571 3.59 -10.13 32.27
N PHE A 572 3.60 -10.32 30.95
CA PHE A 572 2.46 -10.12 30.07
C PHE A 572 2.28 -11.38 29.24
N PHE A 573 1.06 -11.64 28.76
CA PHE A 573 0.82 -12.82 27.93
C PHE A 573 0.88 -12.50 26.42
N GLY A 574 1.31 -13.49 25.66
CA GLY A 574 1.39 -13.47 24.21
C GLY A 574 0.49 -14.51 23.55
N ILE A 575 -0.09 -14.19 22.38
CA ILE A 575 -0.71 -15.17 21.48
C ILE A 575 -0.16 -14.94 20.07
N ASP A 576 0.33 -16.02 19.44
CA ASP A 576 0.76 -15.98 18.04
C ASP A 576 -0.29 -16.69 17.15
N ALA A 577 -1.03 -15.91 16.37
CA ALA A 577 -1.98 -16.36 15.35
C ALA A 577 -1.46 -16.03 13.93
N SER A 578 -0.16 -15.76 13.77
CA SER A 578 0.45 -15.36 12.50
C SER A 578 0.57 -16.48 11.47
N LYS A 579 0.47 -17.74 11.91
CA LYS A 579 0.49 -18.93 11.03
C LYS A 579 -0.86 -19.20 10.36
N GLU A 580 -1.95 -18.65 10.91
CA GLU A 580 -3.29 -18.88 10.39
C GLU A 580 -3.52 -18.10 9.10
N SER A 581 -4.26 -18.69 8.14
CA SER A 581 -4.42 -18.13 6.80
C SER A 581 -5.68 -17.28 6.61
N SER A 582 -6.67 -17.40 7.49
CA SER A 582 -7.97 -16.72 7.37
C SER A 582 -8.39 -16.00 8.66
N VAL A 583 -9.33 -15.06 8.54
CA VAL A 583 -9.90 -14.34 9.68
C VAL A 583 -10.55 -15.30 10.68
N ALA A 584 -11.31 -16.29 10.20
CA ALA A 584 -11.98 -17.28 11.07
C ALA A 584 -10.97 -18.12 11.88
N LEU A 585 -9.89 -18.59 11.23
CA LEU A 585 -8.84 -19.35 11.92
C LEU A 585 -8.08 -18.47 12.93
N LYS A 586 -7.88 -17.19 12.63
CA LYS A 586 -7.27 -16.23 13.57
C LYS A 586 -8.17 -15.95 14.77
N GLU A 587 -9.49 -15.85 14.55
CA GLU A 587 -10.48 -15.74 15.61
C GLU A 587 -10.45 -16.97 16.52
N ASP A 588 -10.43 -18.17 15.96
CA ASP A 588 -10.30 -19.41 16.73
C ASP A 588 -8.97 -19.46 17.49
N ALA A 589 -7.87 -19.07 16.85
CA ALA A 589 -6.55 -19.04 17.47
C ALA A 589 -6.51 -18.13 18.71
N VAL A 590 -7.14 -16.95 18.69
CA VAL A 590 -7.17 -16.09 19.88
C VAL A 590 -8.06 -16.61 20.99
N LYS A 591 -9.06 -17.43 20.66
CA LYS A 591 -9.94 -18.10 21.64
C LYS A 591 -9.31 -19.36 22.24
N PHE A 592 -8.48 -20.08 21.50
CA PHE A 592 -8.09 -21.45 21.90
C PHE A 592 -6.58 -21.67 22.03
N ASN A 593 -5.72 -20.88 21.38
CA ASN A 593 -4.28 -21.08 21.51
C ASN A 593 -3.81 -20.82 22.95
N SER A 594 -2.82 -21.61 23.37
CA SER A 594 -2.16 -21.43 24.66
C SER A 594 -1.49 -20.05 24.73
N THR A 595 -1.61 -19.41 25.87
CA THR A 595 -0.94 -18.13 26.15
C THR A 595 0.52 -18.35 26.51
N ILE A 596 1.40 -17.49 26.02
CA ILE A 596 2.83 -17.50 26.33
C ILE A 596 3.11 -16.41 27.37
N SER A 597 3.60 -16.77 28.55
CA SER A 597 3.98 -15.78 29.57
C SER A 597 5.39 -15.25 29.29
N LEU A 598 5.54 -13.92 29.24
CA LEU A 598 6.76 -13.22 28.88
C LEU A 598 7.08 -12.13 29.89
N THR A 599 8.35 -11.97 30.26
CA THR A 599 8.79 -10.86 31.13
C THR A 599 9.31 -9.70 30.31
N GLN A 600 9.01 -8.46 30.72
CA GLN A 600 9.55 -7.26 30.05
C GLN A 600 11.09 -7.21 30.10
N LYS A 601 11.69 -7.76 31.17
CA LYS A 601 13.15 -7.92 31.32
C LYS A 601 13.76 -8.81 30.24
N SER A 602 13.13 -9.95 29.91
CA SER A 602 13.59 -10.82 28.82
C SER A 602 13.57 -10.09 27.47
N GLN A 603 12.53 -9.29 27.22
CA GLN A 603 12.37 -8.54 25.98
C GLN A 603 13.39 -7.41 25.87
N LEU A 604 13.76 -6.77 26.97
CA LEU A 604 14.83 -5.76 27.00
C LEU A 604 16.20 -6.36 26.68
N ASN A 605 16.47 -7.59 27.10
CA ASN A 605 17.79 -8.21 27.02
C ASN A 605 18.11 -8.86 25.65
N ASN A 606 17.10 -9.12 24.81
CA ASN A 606 17.33 -9.69 23.48
C ASN A 606 17.92 -8.64 22.49
N PRO A 607 18.54 -9.06 21.37
CA PRO A 607 19.13 -8.13 20.40
C PRO A 607 18.13 -7.10 19.86
N ASP A 608 18.43 -5.81 20.08
CA ASP A 608 17.58 -4.65 19.74
C ASP A 608 16.25 -4.55 20.49
N SER A 609 16.11 -5.26 21.62
CA SER A 609 14.91 -5.26 22.47
C SER A 609 13.63 -5.48 21.67
N LYS A 610 13.65 -6.48 20.78
CA LYS A 610 12.53 -6.87 19.93
C LYS A 610 11.46 -7.55 20.78
N ILE A 611 10.19 -7.41 20.39
CA ILE A 611 9.09 -8.11 21.06
C ILE A 611 8.87 -9.44 20.36
N ILE A 612 9.27 -10.53 21.02
CA ILE A 612 9.28 -11.89 20.49
C ILE A 612 8.32 -12.74 21.33
N LEU A 613 7.39 -13.44 20.68
CA LEU A 613 6.43 -14.34 21.32
C LEU A 613 7.00 -15.76 21.52
N GLU A 614 8.26 -15.83 21.95
CA GLU A 614 8.96 -17.07 22.28
C GLU A 614 9.91 -16.77 23.44
N ASN A 615 10.17 -17.77 24.30
CA ASN A 615 11.15 -17.64 25.37
C ASN A 615 12.55 -17.56 24.76
N TYR A 616 13.08 -16.34 24.62
CA TYR A 616 14.47 -16.13 24.24
C TYR A 616 15.36 -16.53 25.41
N THR A 617 15.89 -17.75 25.40
CA THR A 617 16.93 -18.17 26.33
C THR A 617 18.24 -17.51 25.93
N SER A 618 18.58 -16.40 26.60
CA SER A 618 19.92 -15.79 26.55
C SER A 618 21.04 -16.71 27.05
N ASN A 619 20.73 -17.95 27.44
CA ASN A 619 21.57 -18.86 28.20
C ASN A 619 22.16 -20.03 27.38
N SER A 620 22.08 -20.03 26.06
CA SER A 620 22.74 -21.08 25.26
C SER A 620 24.28 -20.95 25.23
N GLY A 621 24.85 -19.87 25.76
CA GLY A 621 26.31 -19.67 25.82
C GLY A 621 26.98 -19.47 24.44
N VAL A 622 26.21 -19.42 23.36
CA VAL A 622 26.70 -19.22 21.99
C VAL A 622 26.67 -17.75 21.59
N GLY A 623 27.73 -17.29 20.91
CA GLY A 623 27.85 -15.92 20.43
C GLY A 623 26.90 -15.61 19.26
N LEU A 624 26.83 -14.34 18.85
CA LEU A 624 26.06 -13.93 17.66
C LEU A 624 26.91 -14.02 16.39
N LEU A 625 26.27 -14.32 15.24
CA LEU A 625 26.95 -14.41 13.93
C LEU A 625 27.74 -13.14 13.57
N GLN A 626 27.25 -11.95 13.94
CA GLN A 626 27.90 -10.64 13.71
C GLN A 626 29.31 -10.53 14.31
N LEU A 627 29.67 -11.39 15.27
CA LEU A 627 31.04 -11.44 15.79
C LEU A 627 32.02 -11.97 14.73
N ASN A 628 31.55 -12.80 13.80
CA ASN A 628 32.37 -13.50 12.81
C ASN A 628 32.19 -12.99 11.37
N ILE A 629 31.23 -12.11 11.11
CA ILE A 629 30.98 -11.53 9.78
C ILE A 629 30.84 -10.01 9.83
N ASP A 630 31.06 -9.37 8.69
CA ASP A 630 30.49 -8.05 8.36
C ASP A 630 29.32 -8.24 7.39
N SER A 631 28.27 -7.42 7.51
CA SER A 631 27.12 -7.44 6.60
C SER A 631 26.96 -6.08 5.91
N TYR A 632 26.68 -6.09 4.60
CA TYR A 632 26.63 -4.90 3.75
C TYR A 632 25.35 -4.87 2.91
N GLN A 633 24.70 -3.71 2.89
CA GLN A 633 23.55 -3.46 2.04
C GLN A 633 24.00 -2.96 0.67
N GLY A 634 23.33 -3.39 -0.40
CA GLY A 634 23.65 -3.02 -1.78
C GLY A 634 23.05 -1.69 -2.24
N ILE A 635 23.36 -1.34 -3.49
CA ILE A 635 23.03 -0.09 -4.16
C ILE A 635 21.51 0.05 -4.41
N LYS A 636 20.98 1.26 -4.23
CA LYS A 636 19.61 1.63 -4.64
C LYS A 636 19.67 2.72 -5.69
N THR A 637 19.26 2.42 -6.92
CA THR A 637 19.34 3.36 -8.07
C THR A 637 18.33 4.51 -7.94
N GLY A 638 17.10 4.24 -7.50
CA GLY A 638 15.99 5.21 -7.49
C GLY A 638 15.23 5.33 -8.82
N ASP A 639 15.77 4.75 -9.89
CA ASP A 639 15.16 4.64 -11.23
C ASP A 639 15.77 3.44 -11.96
N ASP A 640 15.33 2.23 -11.59
CA ASP A 640 15.91 0.98 -12.12
C ASP A 640 15.83 0.93 -13.66
N ASN A 641 14.76 1.44 -14.27
CA ASN A 641 14.61 1.44 -15.72
C ASN A 641 15.66 2.29 -16.45
N LYS A 642 16.28 3.26 -15.78
CA LYS A 642 17.37 4.09 -16.32
C LYS A 642 18.76 3.49 -16.04
N PHE A 643 18.92 2.80 -14.91
CA PHE A 643 20.25 2.46 -14.40
C PHE A 643 20.55 0.96 -14.32
N LYS A 644 19.55 0.08 -14.36
CA LYS A 644 19.67 -1.36 -14.12
C LYS A 644 19.09 -2.17 -15.26
N PHE A 645 19.94 -2.92 -15.94
CA PHE A 645 19.58 -3.74 -17.11
C PHE A 645 20.07 -5.17 -16.92
N LEU A 646 19.56 -6.07 -17.74
CA LEU A 646 20.10 -7.42 -17.84
C LEU A 646 21.39 -7.38 -18.66
N PHE A 647 22.40 -8.17 -18.30
CA PHE A 647 23.71 -8.06 -18.94
C PHE A 647 23.66 -8.34 -20.46
N TRP A 648 22.67 -9.11 -20.92
CA TRP A 648 22.50 -9.41 -22.33
C TRP A 648 21.79 -8.31 -23.13
N GLU A 649 21.35 -7.22 -22.49
CA GLU A 649 20.80 -6.06 -23.19
C GLU A 649 21.89 -5.11 -23.72
N ASN A 650 23.14 -5.25 -23.26
CA ASN A 650 24.25 -4.38 -23.66
C ASN A 650 25.57 -5.18 -23.78
N LYS A 651 26.40 -4.86 -24.79
CA LYS A 651 27.71 -5.49 -25.00
C LYS A 651 28.91 -4.69 -24.43
N SER A 652 28.74 -3.41 -24.14
CA SER A 652 29.84 -2.52 -23.72
C SER A 652 30.11 -2.61 -22.22
N SER A 653 31.38 -2.82 -21.86
CA SER A 653 31.86 -2.91 -20.48
C SER A 653 32.41 -1.59 -19.93
N GLU A 654 32.63 -0.57 -20.77
CA GLU A 654 33.26 0.69 -20.34
C GLU A 654 32.38 1.43 -19.32
N ASN A 655 31.09 1.52 -19.65
CA ASN A 655 30.08 2.29 -18.92
C ASN A 655 29.19 1.44 -18.01
N TRP A 656 29.33 0.12 -18.06
CA TRP A 656 28.49 -0.82 -17.34
C TRP A 656 29.32 -1.68 -16.39
N ARG A 657 28.75 -2.02 -15.25
CA ARG A 657 29.37 -2.93 -14.28
C ARG A 657 28.46 -4.11 -14.00
N LEU A 658 28.98 -5.32 -14.19
CA LEU A 658 28.33 -6.56 -13.72
C LEU A 658 28.03 -6.40 -12.23
N THR A 659 26.76 -6.58 -11.87
CA THR A 659 26.24 -6.24 -10.55
C THR A 659 25.36 -7.38 -10.05
N TYR A 660 25.66 -7.94 -8.86
CA TYR A 660 24.83 -8.97 -8.27
C TYR A 660 23.45 -8.41 -7.88
N GLY A 661 22.41 -9.21 -8.02
CA GLY A 661 21.08 -8.86 -7.51
C GLY A 661 20.27 -10.07 -7.09
N GLY A 662 18.97 -9.86 -6.84
CA GLY A 662 18.07 -10.93 -6.43
C GLY A 662 17.81 -11.92 -7.58
N PRO A 663 17.76 -13.23 -7.33
CA PRO A 663 17.60 -14.24 -8.36
C PRO A 663 16.20 -14.23 -8.98
N PHE A 664 16.10 -14.65 -10.25
CA PHE A 664 14.81 -14.78 -10.94
C PHE A 664 13.98 -15.97 -10.47
N SER A 665 14.65 -16.97 -9.90
CA SER A 665 14.04 -18.23 -9.48
C SER A 665 14.66 -18.72 -8.17
N LEU A 666 14.24 -19.90 -7.70
CA LEU A 666 14.82 -20.52 -6.51
C LEU A 666 16.24 -21.10 -6.76
N SER A 667 16.78 -21.03 -7.98
CA SER A 667 18.16 -21.39 -8.32
C SER A 667 19.18 -20.35 -7.82
N LYS A 668 20.47 -20.73 -7.79
CA LYS A 668 21.62 -19.89 -7.40
C LYS A 668 21.97 -18.82 -8.46
N ASP A 669 21.00 -18.02 -8.88
CA ASP A 669 21.05 -17.23 -10.11
C ASP A 669 21.02 -15.72 -9.83
N GLY A 670 22.07 -15.16 -9.23
CA GLY A 670 22.18 -13.72 -8.90
C GLY A 670 23.04 -12.89 -9.87
N CYS A 671 23.56 -13.52 -10.91
CA CYS A 671 24.59 -12.98 -11.81
C CYS A 671 24.01 -12.52 -13.16
N HIS A 672 23.00 -11.65 -13.16
CA HIS A 672 22.30 -11.24 -14.39
C HIS A 672 22.18 -9.74 -14.64
N TYR A 673 22.47 -8.87 -13.67
CA TYR A 673 22.37 -7.42 -13.87
C TYR A 673 23.67 -6.73 -14.30
N ILE A 674 23.51 -5.62 -15.00
CA ILE A 674 24.51 -4.57 -15.17
C ILE A 674 23.95 -3.24 -14.66
N LEU A 675 24.81 -2.44 -14.05
CA LEU A 675 24.47 -1.07 -13.64
C LEU A 675 25.23 -0.04 -14.48
N ASN A 676 24.52 1.02 -14.90
CA ASN A 676 25.11 2.15 -15.60
C ASN A 676 26.01 2.93 -14.63
N TRP A 677 27.29 2.99 -14.96
CA TRP A 677 28.35 3.50 -14.11
C TRP A 677 28.96 4.82 -14.61
N ASN A 678 28.33 5.48 -15.58
CA ASN A 678 28.85 6.70 -16.22
C ASN A 678 29.29 7.78 -15.22
N ASN A 679 28.53 7.98 -14.15
CA ASN A 679 28.86 8.97 -13.11
C ASN A 679 29.42 8.33 -11.82
N ASN A 680 30.08 7.17 -11.94
CA ASN A 680 30.63 6.42 -10.80
C ASN A 680 29.64 6.19 -9.65
N GLY A 681 28.36 5.99 -10.00
CA GLY A 681 27.26 5.76 -9.06
C GLY A 681 26.75 7.00 -8.31
N LYS A 682 27.22 8.22 -8.61
CA LYS A 682 26.76 9.46 -7.98
C LYS A 682 25.29 9.77 -8.23
N ASP A 683 24.74 9.29 -9.34
CA ASP A 683 23.33 9.51 -9.72
C ASP A 683 22.37 8.51 -9.05
N PHE A 684 22.90 7.54 -8.29
CA PHE A 684 22.07 6.57 -7.58
C PHE A 684 21.49 7.19 -6.31
N ALA A 685 20.22 6.88 -6.02
CA ALA A 685 19.56 7.34 -4.81
C ALA A 685 20.29 6.94 -3.51
N ARG A 686 20.93 5.76 -3.47
CA ARG A 686 21.86 5.36 -2.40
C ARG A 686 23.00 4.54 -2.97
N PHE A 687 24.21 5.09 -2.90
CA PHE A 687 25.43 4.41 -3.24
C PHE A 687 26.11 3.87 -1.97
N GLN A 688 26.05 2.56 -1.76
CA GLN A 688 26.49 1.89 -0.52
C GLN A 688 27.01 0.48 -0.81
N GLY A 689 27.65 -0.16 0.19
CA GLY A 689 28.21 -1.50 0.06
C GLY A 689 29.64 -1.55 -0.52
N GLN A 690 30.26 -0.39 -0.75
CA GLN A 690 31.56 -0.27 -1.44
C GLN A 690 32.68 -1.09 -0.78
N LYS A 691 32.64 -1.23 0.56
CA LYS A 691 33.60 -2.04 1.33
C LYS A 691 33.60 -3.53 0.97
N ALA A 692 32.53 -4.02 0.34
CA ALA A 692 32.41 -5.40 -0.10
C ALA A 692 32.73 -5.58 -1.60
N PHE A 693 32.81 -4.51 -2.41
CA PHE A 693 33.00 -4.65 -3.87
C PHE A 693 34.33 -5.30 -4.27
N THR A 694 35.30 -5.33 -3.38
CA THR A 694 36.63 -5.93 -3.62
C THR A 694 36.88 -7.16 -2.75
N LYS A 695 35.85 -7.68 -2.08
CA LYS A 695 35.98 -8.81 -1.16
C LYS A 695 35.11 -9.98 -1.61
N THR A 696 35.60 -11.18 -1.37
CA THR A 696 34.84 -12.42 -1.55
C THR A 696 34.09 -12.74 -0.26
N GLY A 697 32.92 -13.33 -0.39
CA GLY A 697 32.09 -13.73 0.72
C GLY A 697 30.85 -14.45 0.21
N PHE A 698 29.71 -14.13 0.83
CA PHE A 698 28.42 -14.71 0.49
C PHE A 698 27.38 -13.62 0.32
N TYR A 699 26.29 -13.90 -0.38
CA TYR A 699 25.11 -13.04 -0.33
C TYR A 699 23.89 -13.83 0.10
N LEU A 700 22.94 -13.11 0.71
CA LEU A 700 21.60 -13.58 1.03
C LEU A 700 20.59 -12.79 0.22
N THR A 701 19.58 -13.46 -0.34
CA THR A 701 18.39 -12.77 -0.86
C THR A 701 17.66 -12.08 0.30
N ASN A 702 17.14 -10.87 0.05
CA ASN A 702 16.44 -10.14 1.12
C ASN A 702 14.95 -10.48 1.20
N VAL A 703 14.32 -10.95 0.12
CA VAL A 703 12.84 -11.10 0.03
C VAL A 703 12.44 -12.56 -0.08
N GLY A 704 11.38 -12.95 0.62
CA GLY A 704 10.82 -14.30 0.54
C GLY A 704 11.69 -15.36 1.23
N ARG A 705 11.85 -16.53 0.61
CA ARG A 705 12.77 -17.56 1.11
C ARG A 705 14.21 -17.08 1.00
N LEU A 706 14.96 -17.17 2.10
CA LEU A 706 16.34 -16.72 2.13
C LEU A 706 17.23 -17.71 1.40
N GLN A 707 18.03 -17.21 0.46
CA GLN A 707 18.96 -18.04 -0.31
C GLN A 707 20.37 -17.52 -0.12
N GLY A 708 21.25 -18.38 0.38
CA GLY A 708 22.67 -18.12 0.46
C GLY A 708 23.39 -18.55 -0.82
N CYS A 709 24.27 -17.70 -1.34
CA CYS A 709 25.10 -17.99 -2.50
C CYS A 709 26.49 -17.38 -2.33
N GLU A 710 27.44 -17.88 -3.11
CA GLU A 710 28.78 -17.35 -3.21
C GLU A 710 28.76 -15.92 -3.79
N PHE A 711 29.63 -15.05 -3.29
CA PHE A 711 29.77 -13.67 -3.75
C PHE A 711 31.24 -13.38 -4.05
N TYR A 712 31.53 -12.95 -5.28
CA TYR A 712 32.88 -12.63 -5.74
C TYR A 712 32.98 -11.16 -6.15
N ALA A 713 33.48 -10.32 -5.24
CA ALA A 713 34.04 -8.97 -5.47
C ALA A 713 33.47 -8.20 -6.69
N LYS A 714 32.21 -7.78 -6.59
CA LYS A 714 31.53 -6.92 -7.60
C LYS A 714 30.54 -5.96 -6.91
N PRO A 715 30.04 -4.93 -7.60
CA PRO A 715 28.86 -4.19 -7.15
C PRO A 715 27.65 -5.12 -6.96
N PHE A 716 26.70 -4.70 -6.11
CA PHE A 716 25.47 -5.44 -5.88
C PHE A 716 24.30 -4.52 -5.54
N THR A 717 23.08 -4.94 -5.88
CA THR A 717 21.84 -4.18 -5.65
C THR A 717 21.31 -4.39 -4.24
N SER A 718 20.41 -3.51 -3.79
CA SER A 718 19.73 -3.61 -2.49
C SER A 718 18.78 -4.81 -2.35
N GLU A 719 18.64 -5.65 -3.39
CA GLU A 719 17.83 -6.88 -3.38
C GLU A 719 18.51 -8.01 -2.59
N ILE A 720 19.82 -7.90 -2.37
CA ILE A 720 20.62 -8.86 -1.60
C ILE A 720 21.38 -8.16 -0.46
N THR A 721 21.80 -8.96 0.52
CA THR A 721 22.74 -8.55 1.57
C THR A 721 24.01 -9.37 1.43
N VAL A 722 25.17 -8.69 1.37
CA VAL A 722 26.47 -9.36 1.27
C VAL A 722 27.09 -9.54 2.66
N LEU A 723 27.60 -10.74 2.92
CA LEU A 723 28.28 -11.17 4.14
C LEU A 723 29.74 -11.45 3.84
N ILE A 724 30.62 -10.76 4.55
CA ILE A 724 32.06 -10.97 4.44
C ILE A 724 32.55 -11.62 5.74
N PRO A 725 33.04 -12.87 5.69
CA PRO A 725 33.68 -13.51 6.84
C PRO A 725 34.87 -12.69 7.34
N LYS A 726 35.03 -12.60 8.66
CA LYS A 726 36.20 -11.98 9.29
C LYS A 726 37.38 -12.95 9.25
N GLY A 727 38.60 -12.43 9.33
CA GLY A 727 39.82 -13.23 9.15
C GLY A 727 40.05 -14.34 10.20
N ASN A 728 39.28 -14.37 11.29
CA ASN A 728 39.35 -15.37 12.34
C ASN A 728 38.46 -16.60 12.10
N ILE A 729 37.66 -16.63 11.02
CA ILE A 729 36.75 -17.73 10.71
C ILE A 729 36.95 -18.24 9.28
N LYS A 730 36.89 -19.57 9.11
CA LYS A 730 36.90 -20.23 7.80
C LYS A 730 35.59 -19.93 7.03
N PRO A 731 35.63 -19.47 5.76
CA PRO A 731 34.42 -19.13 5.00
C PRO A 731 33.38 -20.27 4.91
N GLU A 732 33.83 -21.51 4.84
CA GLU A 732 33.00 -22.72 4.76
C GLU A 732 32.04 -22.85 5.97
N VAL A 733 32.45 -22.34 7.12
CA VAL A 733 31.68 -22.38 8.38
C VAL A 733 30.48 -21.44 8.28
N VAL A 734 30.72 -20.20 7.85
CA VAL A 734 29.67 -19.20 7.62
C VAL A 734 28.73 -19.71 6.52
N TYR A 735 29.29 -20.22 5.41
CA TYR A 735 28.51 -20.71 4.29
C TYR A 735 27.60 -21.88 4.68
N SER A 736 28.11 -22.83 5.47
CA SER A 736 27.33 -23.96 5.96
C SER A 736 26.15 -23.53 6.82
N TYR A 737 26.33 -22.51 7.66
CA TYR A 737 25.26 -22.01 8.52
C TYR A 737 24.20 -21.26 7.72
N ILE A 738 24.57 -20.31 6.85
CA ILE A 738 23.57 -19.50 6.12
C ILE A 738 22.74 -20.30 5.12
N LEU A 739 23.21 -21.49 4.71
CA LEU A 739 22.46 -22.45 3.89
C LEU A 739 21.54 -23.37 4.69
N SER A 740 21.57 -23.31 6.03
CA SER A 740 20.78 -24.18 6.89
C SER A 740 19.40 -23.59 7.20
N GLU A 741 18.42 -24.47 7.44
CA GLU A 741 17.11 -24.07 7.95
C GLU A 741 17.23 -23.42 9.34
N ASP A 742 18.21 -23.83 10.15
CA ASP A 742 18.49 -23.21 11.46
C ASP A 742 18.72 -21.70 11.33
N TYR A 743 19.47 -21.26 10.31
CA TYR A 743 19.71 -19.83 10.08
C TYR A 743 18.44 -19.07 9.73
N GLU A 744 17.67 -19.58 8.77
CA GLU A 744 16.42 -18.94 8.35
C GLU A 744 15.41 -18.88 9.51
N ASN A 745 15.27 -19.97 10.28
CA ASN A 745 14.41 -20.04 11.44
C ASN A 745 14.81 -19.01 12.51
N GLU A 746 16.09 -18.95 12.89
CA GLU A 746 16.58 -17.99 13.89
C GLU A 746 16.45 -16.54 13.42
N LEU A 747 16.71 -16.27 12.13
CA LEU A 747 16.56 -14.92 11.58
C LEU A 747 15.08 -14.50 11.54
N ARG A 748 14.17 -15.38 11.14
CA ARG A 748 12.74 -15.08 11.03
C ARG A 748 12.07 -14.86 12.39
N LYS A 749 12.61 -15.41 13.48
CA LYS A 749 12.19 -15.06 14.85
C LYS A 749 12.38 -13.58 15.14
N ILE A 750 13.49 -13.01 14.68
CA ILE A 750 13.87 -11.62 14.97
C ILE A 750 13.55 -10.64 13.82
N ASP A 751 13.30 -11.09 12.59
CA ASP A 751 12.94 -10.23 11.46
C ASP A 751 11.83 -10.86 10.60
N GLN A 752 10.62 -10.37 10.83
CA GLN A 752 9.39 -10.87 10.20
C GLN A 752 8.95 -10.02 8.99
N ASN A 753 9.80 -9.08 8.53
CA ASN A 753 9.52 -8.34 7.31
C ASN A 753 9.60 -9.28 6.11
N LEU A 754 8.77 -9.06 5.08
CA LEU A 754 8.90 -9.76 3.81
C LEU A 754 10.32 -9.60 3.24
N ALA A 755 10.84 -8.37 3.28
CA ALA A 755 12.23 -8.03 3.01
C ALA A 755 13.03 -7.91 4.32
N ILE A 756 13.95 -8.84 4.60
CA ILE A 756 14.77 -8.79 5.82
C ILE A 756 15.68 -7.56 5.84
N SER A 757 15.96 -7.06 7.04
CA SER A 757 16.94 -6.00 7.24
C SER A 757 18.35 -6.57 7.25
N THR A 758 19.27 -5.96 6.50
CA THR A 758 20.71 -6.22 6.60
C THR A 758 21.22 -6.12 8.05
N ALA A 759 20.63 -5.24 8.87
CA ALA A 759 21.02 -5.09 10.27
C ALA A 759 20.62 -6.28 11.16
N SER A 760 19.67 -7.13 10.74
CA SER A 760 19.22 -8.31 11.49
C SER A 760 20.05 -9.56 11.16
N VAL A 761 20.61 -9.64 9.95
CA VAL A 761 21.26 -10.82 9.37
C VAL A 761 22.37 -11.42 10.23
N GLY A 762 23.14 -10.58 10.94
CA GLY A 762 24.19 -11.03 11.86
C GLY A 762 23.73 -11.23 13.31
N LYS A 763 22.48 -10.90 13.67
CA LYS A 763 21.99 -10.90 15.06
C LYS A 763 21.34 -12.23 15.47
N VAL A 764 21.73 -13.32 14.82
CA VAL A 764 21.27 -14.67 15.11
C VAL A 764 22.31 -15.43 15.94
N PRO A 765 21.88 -16.39 16.80
CA PRO A 765 22.80 -17.26 17.53
C PRO A 765 23.69 -18.08 16.60
N PHE A 766 24.97 -18.24 16.95
CA PHE A 766 25.94 -18.93 16.11
C PHE A 766 26.88 -19.82 16.94
N ASP A 767 26.63 -21.13 16.90
CA ASP A 767 27.48 -22.15 17.51
C ASP A 767 28.68 -22.45 16.61
N LEU A 768 29.79 -21.77 16.86
CA LEU A 768 31.01 -21.90 16.05
C LEU A 768 31.50 -23.36 15.98
N VAL A 769 31.52 -24.07 17.11
CA VAL A 769 32.08 -25.43 17.19
C VAL A 769 31.24 -26.40 16.36
N ARG A 770 29.91 -26.31 16.47
CA ARG A 770 29.00 -27.14 15.66
C ARG A 770 29.20 -26.87 14.16
N TRP A 771 29.25 -25.60 13.75
CA TRP A 771 29.34 -25.26 12.33
C TRP A 771 30.72 -25.53 11.74
N GLU A 772 31.79 -25.50 12.54
CA GLU A 772 33.13 -25.94 12.10
C GLU A 772 33.13 -27.42 11.72
N LYS A 773 32.48 -28.27 12.53
CA LYS A 773 32.34 -29.70 12.24
C LYS A 773 31.55 -29.92 10.95
N VAL A 774 30.36 -29.30 10.83
CA VAL A 774 29.51 -29.42 9.64
C VAL A 774 30.26 -28.98 8.38
N ALA A 775 31.00 -27.86 8.47
CA ALA A 775 31.78 -27.35 7.35
C ALA A 775 32.90 -28.29 6.91
N SER A 776 33.62 -28.92 7.86
CA SER A 776 34.68 -29.88 7.52
C SER A 776 34.15 -31.13 6.83
N GLU A 777 32.94 -31.56 7.17
CA GLU A 777 32.28 -32.73 6.57
C GLU A 777 31.73 -32.40 5.18
N LYS A 778 31.15 -31.21 5.00
CA LYS A 778 30.48 -30.79 3.76
C LYS A 778 31.44 -30.23 2.71
N TYR A 779 32.49 -29.52 3.14
CA TYR A 779 33.45 -28.85 2.27
C TYR A 779 34.90 -29.23 2.62
N PRO A 780 35.26 -30.53 2.57
CA PRO A 780 36.61 -30.99 2.95
C PRO A 780 37.72 -30.39 2.06
N ASN A 781 37.38 -30.01 0.82
CA ASN A 781 38.28 -29.42 -0.17
C ASN A 781 37.98 -27.94 -0.44
N GLY A 782 37.24 -27.27 0.47
CA GLY A 782 36.78 -25.89 0.29
C GLY A 782 35.49 -25.76 -0.52
N ILE A 783 35.03 -24.53 -0.68
CA ILE A 783 33.82 -24.20 -1.46
C ILE A 783 34.14 -24.29 -2.96
N PRO A 784 33.31 -24.96 -3.78
CA PRO A 784 33.52 -25.00 -5.23
C PRO A 784 33.64 -23.59 -5.85
N LYS A 785 34.54 -23.46 -6.82
CA LYS A 785 34.63 -22.25 -7.65
C LYS A 785 33.34 -22.05 -8.47
N PRO A 786 33.01 -20.81 -8.87
CA PRO A 786 31.75 -20.51 -9.52
C PRO A 786 31.68 -21.14 -10.93
N TYR A 787 30.54 -21.74 -11.22
CA TYR A 787 30.20 -22.35 -12.51
C TYR A 787 28.72 -22.11 -12.80
N SER A 788 28.37 -21.84 -14.06
CA SER A 788 26.98 -21.80 -14.48
C SER A 788 26.81 -22.40 -15.86
N ALA A 789 25.79 -23.23 -16.01
CA ALA A 789 25.28 -23.75 -17.29
C ALA A 789 24.03 -22.98 -17.77
N ASN A 790 23.58 -21.98 -17.00
CA ASN A 790 22.40 -21.17 -17.30
C ASN A 790 22.81 -19.94 -18.13
N PRO A 791 22.34 -19.81 -19.40
CA PRO A 791 22.71 -18.71 -20.27
C PRO A 791 22.22 -17.32 -19.80
N THR A 792 21.37 -17.25 -18.78
CA THR A 792 20.97 -15.99 -18.16
C THR A 792 21.92 -15.55 -17.04
N GLN A 793 23.05 -16.22 -16.83
CA GLN A 793 24.08 -15.82 -15.88
C GLN A 793 25.34 -15.35 -16.62
N TRP A 794 25.95 -14.23 -16.24
CA TRP A 794 27.18 -13.76 -16.87
C TRP A 794 28.39 -14.69 -16.64
N LEU A 795 28.27 -15.63 -15.69
CA LEU A 795 29.21 -16.71 -15.41
C LEU A 795 29.14 -17.84 -16.45
N PHE A 796 28.14 -17.84 -17.33
CA PHE A 796 27.93 -18.88 -18.32
C PHE A 796 29.08 -18.93 -19.33
N HIS A 797 29.64 -20.12 -19.49
CA HIS A 797 30.83 -20.39 -20.32
C HIS A 797 30.54 -20.36 -21.84
N GLY A 798 29.30 -20.14 -22.27
CA GLY A 798 28.95 -19.96 -23.69
C GLY A 798 28.89 -21.24 -24.53
N HIS A 799 29.03 -22.43 -23.95
CA HIS A 799 29.15 -23.70 -24.67
C HIS A 799 27.78 -24.39 -24.87
N PRO A 800 27.37 -24.75 -26.10
CA PRO A 800 26.04 -25.34 -26.36
C PRO A 800 25.78 -26.72 -25.75
N ILE A 801 26.80 -27.56 -25.56
CA ILE A 801 26.60 -28.96 -25.08
C ILE A 801 26.11 -29.02 -23.62
N THR A 802 26.76 -28.28 -22.72
CA THR A 802 26.60 -28.43 -21.26
C THR A 802 25.47 -27.57 -20.66
N THR A 803 24.75 -26.80 -21.48
CA THR A 803 23.62 -25.96 -21.06
C THR A 803 22.27 -26.67 -21.13
N GLU A 804 21.27 -26.19 -20.39
CA GLU A 804 19.86 -26.63 -20.54
C GLU A 804 19.22 -26.10 -21.83
N ASN A 805 19.77 -25.06 -22.45
CA ASN A 805 19.21 -24.43 -23.66
C ASN A 805 20.20 -24.46 -24.84
N PRO A 806 20.54 -25.66 -25.35
CA PRO A 806 21.59 -25.83 -26.34
C PRO A 806 21.31 -25.13 -27.68
N LEU A 807 20.06 -25.16 -28.16
CA LEU A 807 19.69 -24.57 -29.46
C LEU A 807 19.63 -23.04 -29.36
N GLN A 808 19.14 -22.51 -28.24
CA GLN A 808 19.16 -21.07 -27.96
C GLN A 808 20.59 -20.52 -27.94
N VAL A 809 21.50 -21.22 -27.26
CA VAL A 809 22.91 -20.82 -27.16
C VAL A 809 23.60 -20.93 -28.52
N ALA A 810 23.42 -22.03 -29.25
CA ALA A 810 24.00 -22.22 -30.57
C ALA A 810 23.58 -21.12 -31.57
N LEU A 811 22.29 -20.78 -31.64
CA LEU A 811 21.81 -19.69 -32.51
C LEU A 811 22.35 -18.33 -32.09
N ALA A 812 22.37 -18.02 -30.79
CA ALA A 812 22.95 -16.77 -30.31
C ALA A 812 24.43 -16.65 -30.71
N ARG A 813 25.18 -17.75 -30.70
CA ARG A 813 26.58 -17.78 -31.16
C ARG A 813 26.73 -17.56 -32.65
N ILE A 814 25.94 -18.26 -33.48
CA ILE A 814 25.90 -18.05 -34.95
C ILE A 814 25.66 -16.58 -35.25
N LEU A 815 24.72 -15.96 -34.55
CA LEU A 815 24.36 -14.54 -34.68
C LEU A 815 25.39 -13.58 -34.04
N GLY A 816 26.49 -14.08 -33.49
CA GLY A 816 27.61 -13.27 -32.97
C GLY A 816 27.41 -12.69 -31.57
N TYR A 817 26.62 -13.35 -30.72
CA TYR A 817 26.59 -13.08 -29.29
C TYR A 817 27.61 -13.95 -28.54
N ARG A 818 28.26 -13.38 -27.52
CA ARG A 818 29.21 -14.04 -26.63
C ARG A 818 28.94 -13.58 -25.20
N TRP A 819 29.11 -14.48 -24.23
CA TRP A 819 28.82 -14.20 -22.82
C TRP A 819 30.01 -13.51 -22.14
N PRO A 820 29.77 -12.69 -21.09
CA PRO A 820 30.84 -11.95 -20.41
C PRO A 820 32.02 -12.81 -19.94
N ALA A 821 31.75 -14.01 -19.39
CA ALA A 821 32.78 -14.96 -18.94
C ALA A 821 33.80 -15.33 -20.04
N GLU A 822 33.42 -15.29 -21.32
CA GLU A 822 34.33 -15.62 -22.43
C GLU A 822 35.40 -14.53 -22.66
N SER A 823 35.13 -13.30 -22.18
CA SER A 823 35.95 -12.10 -22.43
C SER A 823 36.64 -11.53 -21.19
N ASP A 824 36.12 -11.79 -19.98
CA ASP A 824 36.70 -11.31 -18.71
C ASP A 824 37.69 -12.33 -18.15
N ALA A 825 38.97 -12.17 -18.46
CA ALA A 825 40.04 -13.08 -18.01
C ALA A 825 40.18 -13.14 -16.48
N GLU A 826 39.86 -12.04 -15.79
CA GLU A 826 39.95 -11.86 -14.34
C GLU A 826 38.70 -12.37 -13.60
N MET A 827 37.68 -12.83 -14.33
CA MET A 827 36.49 -13.42 -13.71
C MET A 827 36.87 -14.71 -12.99
N GLU A 828 36.57 -14.80 -11.70
CA GLU A 828 36.70 -16.04 -10.94
C GLU A 828 35.71 -17.07 -11.54
N LEU A 829 36.23 -18.24 -11.94
CA LEU A 829 35.51 -19.30 -12.63
C LEU A 829 36.14 -20.65 -12.28
N ALA A 830 35.32 -21.70 -12.25
CA ALA A 830 35.78 -23.08 -12.16
C ALA A 830 36.66 -23.46 -13.36
N ASP A 831 37.64 -24.33 -13.14
CA ASP A 831 38.60 -24.74 -14.18
C ASP A 831 37.90 -25.45 -15.37
N GLU A 832 36.80 -26.15 -15.10
CA GLU A 832 35.92 -26.73 -16.11
C GLU A 832 35.29 -25.65 -17.02
N ALA A 833 34.79 -24.55 -16.45
CA ALA A 833 34.21 -23.46 -17.25
C ALA A 833 35.27 -22.84 -18.18
N ARG A 834 36.51 -22.68 -17.72
CA ARG A 834 37.61 -22.18 -18.56
C ARG A 834 37.93 -23.13 -19.71
N THR A 835 37.90 -24.43 -19.45
CA THR A 835 38.10 -25.46 -20.48
C THR A 835 37.01 -25.39 -21.55
N LEU A 836 35.75 -25.22 -21.14
CA LEU A 836 34.61 -25.08 -22.06
C LEU A 836 34.68 -23.79 -22.89
N ILE A 837 35.10 -22.67 -22.30
CA ILE A 837 35.31 -21.39 -23.01
C ILE A 837 36.36 -21.57 -24.09
N GLU A 838 37.48 -22.22 -23.79
CA GLU A 838 38.55 -22.44 -24.76
C GLU A 838 38.10 -23.37 -25.90
N ALA A 839 37.37 -24.43 -25.58
CA ALA A 839 36.83 -25.36 -26.56
C ALA A 839 35.86 -24.69 -27.55
N ILE A 840 34.96 -23.83 -27.07
CA ILE A 840 33.95 -23.21 -27.95
C ILE A 840 34.52 -22.12 -28.86
N LYS A 841 35.61 -21.45 -28.44
CA LYS A 841 36.31 -20.45 -29.27
C LYS A 841 36.80 -21.00 -30.60
N ALA A 842 37.13 -22.29 -30.66
CA ALA A 842 37.55 -22.96 -31.90
C ALA A 842 36.49 -22.87 -33.01
N PHE A 843 35.22 -22.62 -32.68
CA PHE A 843 34.10 -22.53 -33.61
C PHE A 843 33.66 -21.09 -33.93
N ASP A 844 34.40 -20.07 -33.46
CA ASP A 844 34.00 -18.67 -33.66
C ASP A 844 34.01 -18.25 -35.14
N TYR A 845 34.75 -18.94 -36.01
CA TYR A 845 34.76 -18.73 -37.46
C TYR A 845 33.43 -19.08 -38.16
N LEU A 846 32.51 -19.77 -37.48
CA LEU A 846 31.18 -20.11 -37.98
C LEU A 846 30.12 -19.02 -37.70
N THR A 847 30.55 -17.83 -37.31
CA THR A 847 29.68 -16.72 -36.90
C THR A 847 29.34 -15.82 -38.08
N ASP A 848 28.09 -15.36 -38.15
CA ASP A 848 27.65 -14.37 -39.11
C ASP A 848 28.11 -12.96 -38.72
N ASP A 849 28.73 -12.25 -39.66
CA ASP A 849 29.31 -10.93 -39.43
C ASP A 849 28.25 -9.86 -39.19
N ASP A 850 27.12 -9.91 -39.90
CA ASP A 850 26.02 -8.94 -39.79
C ASP A 850 24.99 -9.28 -38.70
N GLY A 851 25.00 -10.52 -38.21
CA GLY A 851 24.01 -11.00 -37.25
C GLY A 851 22.60 -11.10 -37.83
N ILE A 852 22.46 -11.43 -39.11
CA ILE A 852 21.18 -11.70 -39.78
C ILE A 852 21.16 -13.18 -40.19
N PHE A 853 20.19 -13.93 -39.67
CA PHE A 853 19.99 -15.34 -40.00
C PHE A 853 18.61 -15.55 -40.63
N CYS A 854 18.57 -15.69 -41.95
CA CYS A 854 17.32 -15.92 -42.67
C CYS A 854 16.91 -17.39 -42.55
N ILE A 855 15.62 -17.62 -42.24
CA ILE A 855 15.05 -18.98 -42.24
C ILE A 855 14.85 -19.51 -43.67
N PRO A 856 14.24 -18.77 -44.62
CA PRO A 856 14.25 -19.20 -46.01
C PRO A 856 15.63 -19.06 -46.64
N SER A 857 15.91 -19.86 -47.68
CA SER A 857 17.10 -19.69 -48.52
C SER A 857 16.97 -18.42 -49.36
N VAL A 858 17.88 -17.46 -49.13
CA VAL A 858 17.95 -16.14 -49.77
C VAL A 858 19.41 -15.69 -49.84
N ASN A 859 19.74 -14.79 -50.77
CA ASN A 859 21.07 -14.19 -50.91
C ASN A 859 22.20 -15.24 -51.03
N ALA A 860 21.91 -16.33 -51.77
CA ALA A 860 22.79 -17.50 -51.94
C ALA A 860 23.14 -18.27 -50.65
N GLU A 861 22.42 -18.03 -49.56
CA GLU A 861 22.52 -18.82 -48.34
C GLU A 861 21.58 -20.04 -48.37
N GLU A 862 22.03 -21.17 -47.81
CA GLU A 862 21.18 -22.34 -47.59
C GLU A 862 20.02 -22.01 -46.64
N ALA A 863 18.98 -22.85 -46.63
CA ALA A 863 17.87 -22.69 -45.70
C ALA A 863 18.38 -22.71 -44.24
N GLY A 864 17.77 -21.90 -43.38
CA GLY A 864 18.21 -21.71 -42.00
C GLY A 864 18.26 -23.03 -41.21
N ALA A 865 17.31 -23.94 -41.42
CA ALA A 865 17.36 -25.26 -40.78
C ALA A 865 18.60 -26.08 -41.16
N ASP A 866 19.06 -26.00 -42.41
CA ASP A 866 20.24 -26.72 -42.91
C ASP A 866 21.53 -26.07 -42.43
N ARG A 867 21.61 -24.72 -42.50
CA ARG A 867 22.72 -23.95 -41.91
C ARG A 867 22.87 -24.25 -40.42
N PHE A 868 21.76 -24.27 -39.70
CA PHE A 868 21.77 -24.54 -38.26
C PHE A 868 22.19 -25.98 -37.96
N ARG A 869 21.70 -26.96 -38.73
CA ARG A 869 22.13 -28.36 -38.64
C ARG A 869 23.63 -28.51 -38.85
N SER A 870 24.18 -27.86 -39.88
CA SER A 870 25.62 -27.90 -40.20
C SER A 870 26.48 -27.31 -39.08
N TYR A 871 26.02 -26.23 -38.43
CA TYR A 871 26.67 -25.71 -37.24
C TYR A 871 26.66 -26.71 -36.09
N LEU A 872 25.50 -27.29 -35.78
CA LEU A 872 25.35 -28.26 -34.69
C LEU A 872 26.21 -29.51 -34.94
N GLN A 873 26.32 -29.99 -36.19
CA GLN A 873 27.18 -31.11 -36.55
C GLN A 873 28.65 -30.87 -36.22
N GLN A 874 29.15 -29.64 -36.43
CA GLN A 874 30.53 -29.29 -36.14
C GLN A 874 30.77 -29.16 -34.63
N VAL A 875 29.88 -28.48 -33.91
CA VAL A 875 30.05 -28.25 -32.47
C VAL A 875 29.82 -29.52 -31.65
N PHE A 876 28.85 -30.35 -32.03
CA PHE A 876 28.52 -31.60 -31.34
C PHE A 876 29.27 -32.80 -31.94
N ALA A 877 30.32 -32.62 -32.74
CA ALA A 877 30.95 -33.68 -33.55
C ALA A 877 31.18 -35.02 -32.80
N GLY A 878 31.60 -34.98 -31.52
CA GLY A 878 31.80 -36.18 -30.70
C GLY A 878 30.52 -36.85 -30.16
N GLU A 879 29.41 -36.10 -30.09
CA GLU A 879 28.09 -36.55 -29.59
C GLU A 879 27.05 -36.72 -30.72
N TRP A 880 27.39 -36.32 -31.95
CA TRP A 880 26.46 -36.28 -33.06
C TRP A 880 26.04 -37.67 -33.54
N ASN A 881 24.74 -37.89 -33.62
CA ASN A 881 24.11 -39.10 -34.13
C ASN A 881 22.72 -38.78 -34.73
N ASN A 882 22.03 -39.80 -35.24
CA ASN A 882 20.73 -39.62 -35.93
C ASN A 882 19.60 -39.11 -35.01
N GLN A 883 19.74 -39.18 -33.69
CA GLN A 883 18.77 -38.70 -32.71
C GLN A 883 19.12 -37.34 -32.13
N THR A 884 20.31 -36.77 -32.41
CA THR A 884 20.79 -35.55 -31.76
C THR A 884 19.81 -34.39 -31.88
N ILE A 885 19.25 -34.12 -33.07
CA ILE A 885 18.26 -33.04 -33.24
C ILE A 885 17.02 -33.26 -32.37
N THR A 886 16.47 -34.48 -32.37
CA THR A 886 15.30 -34.83 -31.55
C THR A 886 15.58 -34.64 -30.06
N GLN A 887 16.78 -35.03 -29.61
CA GLN A 887 17.21 -34.87 -28.22
C GLN A 887 17.38 -33.39 -27.85
N LEU A 888 17.96 -32.57 -28.74
CA LEU A 888 18.13 -31.14 -28.51
C LEU A 888 16.79 -30.39 -28.49
N LEU A 889 15.87 -30.71 -29.40
CA LEU A 889 14.50 -30.17 -29.39
C LEU A 889 13.76 -30.54 -28.10
N ALA A 890 13.86 -31.80 -27.67
CA ALA A 890 13.27 -32.24 -26.41
C ALA A 890 13.86 -31.51 -25.19
N LYS A 891 15.17 -31.24 -25.19
CA LYS A 891 15.87 -30.52 -24.12
C LYS A 891 15.41 -29.05 -24.01
N GLU A 892 15.06 -28.41 -25.12
CA GLU A 892 14.43 -27.07 -25.14
C GLU A 892 12.95 -27.08 -24.74
N GLY A 893 12.35 -28.26 -24.51
CA GLY A 893 10.91 -28.40 -24.30
C GLY A 893 10.08 -28.05 -25.54
N ALA A 894 10.64 -28.28 -26.74
CA ALA A 894 9.97 -28.00 -28.00
C ALA A 894 8.85 -29.00 -28.30
N THR A 895 7.79 -28.54 -28.97
CA THR A 895 6.73 -29.41 -29.52
C THR A 895 6.96 -29.76 -30.99
N SER A 896 7.87 -29.03 -31.65
CA SER A 896 8.24 -29.22 -33.04
C SER A 896 9.08 -30.48 -33.24
N SER A 897 8.88 -31.16 -34.38
CA SER A 897 9.58 -32.40 -34.73
C SER A 897 10.88 -32.19 -35.50
N ASN A 898 11.15 -30.96 -35.97
CA ASN A 898 12.31 -30.61 -36.78
C ASN A 898 12.76 -29.16 -36.51
N LEU A 899 13.97 -28.81 -36.96
CA LEU A 899 14.57 -27.49 -36.73
C LEU A 899 13.82 -26.35 -37.44
N GLU A 900 13.30 -26.57 -38.65
CA GLU A 900 12.58 -25.55 -39.41
C GLU A 900 11.32 -25.10 -38.67
N ASP A 901 10.50 -26.05 -38.21
CA ASP A 901 9.29 -25.76 -37.44
C ASP A 901 9.62 -25.06 -36.13
N TRP A 902 10.66 -25.51 -35.43
CA TRP A 902 11.08 -24.89 -34.16
C TRP A 902 11.56 -23.45 -34.36
N LEU A 903 12.41 -23.20 -35.35
CA LEU A 903 12.89 -21.86 -35.72
C LEU A 903 11.73 -20.91 -36.02
N ARG A 904 10.74 -21.37 -36.78
CA ARG A 904 9.59 -20.54 -37.20
C ARG A 904 8.56 -20.32 -36.10
N LYS A 905 8.30 -21.31 -35.25
CA LYS A 905 7.12 -21.31 -34.36
C LYS A 905 7.47 -21.09 -32.90
N GLU A 906 8.58 -21.61 -32.44
CA GLU A 906 8.84 -21.81 -31.01
C GLU A 906 10.06 -21.03 -30.49
N PHE A 907 11.12 -20.89 -31.31
CA PHE A 907 12.38 -20.26 -30.91
C PHE A 907 12.16 -18.93 -30.20
N PHE A 908 11.46 -17.98 -30.82
CA PHE A 908 11.33 -16.63 -30.27
C PHE A 908 10.44 -16.57 -29.02
N ILE A 909 9.43 -17.44 -28.93
CA ILE A 909 8.58 -17.56 -27.75
C ILE A 909 9.42 -18.04 -26.56
N GLN A 910 10.23 -19.08 -26.79
CA GLN A 910 11.15 -19.62 -25.80
C GLN A 910 12.24 -18.61 -25.44
N HIS A 911 12.79 -17.88 -26.41
CA HIS A 911 13.79 -16.84 -26.21
C HIS A 911 13.25 -15.68 -25.36
N CYS A 912 12.02 -15.22 -25.63
CA CYS A 912 11.34 -14.22 -24.80
C CYS A 912 11.14 -14.71 -23.36
N LYS A 913 10.81 -15.99 -23.16
CA LYS A 913 10.62 -16.58 -21.84
C LYS A 913 11.95 -16.69 -21.07
N LEU A 914 12.97 -17.24 -21.71
CA LEU A 914 14.30 -17.44 -21.13
C LEU A 914 14.93 -16.11 -20.70
N PHE A 915 14.89 -15.10 -21.57
CA PHE A 915 15.51 -13.80 -21.35
C PHE A 915 14.53 -12.74 -20.80
N GLN A 916 13.57 -13.16 -19.96
CA GLN A 916 12.73 -12.26 -19.14
C GLN A 916 11.97 -11.16 -19.91
N ASN A 917 11.43 -11.48 -21.10
CA ASN A 917 10.83 -10.52 -22.03
C ASN A 917 11.76 -9.35 -22.39
N ARG A 918 13.07 -9.58 -22.36
CA ARG A 918 14.13 -8.73 -22.92
C ARG A 918 14.96 -9.55 -23.92
N PRO A 919 14.34 -10.04 -25.01
CA PRO A 919 15.04 -10.84 -26.01
C PRO A 919 16.10 -10.00 -26.72
N PHE A 920 17.27 -10.57 -27.00
CA PHE A 920 18.33 -9.90 -27.76
C PHE A 920 18.56 -10.52 -29.15
N ILE A 921 17.93 -11.67 -29.43
CA ILE A 921 17.71 -12.17 -30.78
C ILE A 921 16.24 -11.94 -31.15
N TRP A 922 15.99 -11.11 -32.15
CA TRP A 922 14.63 -10.76 -32.58
C TRP A 922 14.21 -11.56 -33.79
N HIS A 923 12.97 -12.03 -33.77
CA HIS A 923 12.38 -12.80 -34.87
C HIS A 923 11.43 -11.92 -35.67
N ILE A 924 11.93 -11.38 -36.77
CA ILE A 924 11.20 -10.52 -37.71
C ILE A 924 10.59 -11.41 -38.79
N TRP A 925 9.29 -11.22 -39.07
CA TRP A 925 8.57 -12.06 -40.03
C TRP A 925 7.45 -11.29 -40.73
N ASP A 926 6.99 -11.82 -41.86
CA ASP A 926 5.96 -11.20 -42.72
C ASP A 926 4.51 -11.60 -42.38
N GLY A 927 4.32 -12.28 -41.24
CA GLY A 927 3.02 -12.78 -40.78
C GLY A 927 2.62 -14.14 -41.36
N ARG A 928 3.44 -14.76 -42.23
CA ARG A 928 3.15 -16.07 -42.81
C ARG A 928 4.09 -17.15 -42.29
N ASN A 929 3.57 -18.37 -42.14
CA ASN A 929 4.41 -19.52 -41.75
C ASN A 929 5.35 -19.96 -42.87
N ASP A 930 4.92 -19.87 -44.13
CA ASP A 930 5.67 -20.19 -45.35
C ASP A 930 6.41 -18.98 -45.97
N GLY A 931 6.34 -17.82 -45.30
CA GLY A 931 6.89 -16.56 -45.78
C GLY A 931 8.31 -16.27 -45.34
N PHE A 932 8.69 -14.99 -45.52
CA PHE A 932 9.97 -14.46 -45.09
C PHE A 932 10.05 -14.39 -43.56
N SER A 933 11.21 -14.78 -43.05
CA SER A 933 11.49 -14.74 -41.63
C SER A 933 12.99 -14.65 -41.41
N ALA A 934 13.42 -13.78 -40.49
CA ALA A 934 14.82 -13.65 -40.09
C ALA A 934 14.94 -13.55 -38.57
N LEU A 935 15.99 -14.17 -38.04
CA LEU A 935 16.47 -13.97 -36.69
C LEU A 935 17.60 -12.94 -36.74
N VAL A 936 17.52 -11.87 -35.95
CA VAL A 936 18.50 -10.79 -35.98
C VAL A 936 19.08 -10.53 -34.61
N ASN A 937 20.40 -10.35 -34.53
CA ASN A 937 21.06 -9.91 -33.30
C ASN A 937 20.83 -8.42 -33.10
N TYR A 938 20.04 -8.05 -32.10
CA TYR A 938 19.74 -6.65 -31.79
C TYR A 938 21.01 -5.80 -31.61
N HIS A 939 22.08 -6.37 -31.03
CA HIS A 939 23.34 -5.65 -30.83
C HIS A 939 24.08 -5.28 -32.12
N LYS A 940 23.77 -5.98 -33.23
CA LYS A 940 24.35 -5.72 -34.54
C LYS A 940 23.39 -5.00 -35.47
N LEU A 941 22.09 -4.89 -35.14
CA LEU A 941 21.06 -4.29 -35.96
C LEU A 941 21.14 -2.75 -35.93
N ASN A 942 22.21 -2.18 -36.47
CA ASN A 942 22.34 -0.76 -36.74
C ASN A 942 21.60 -0.37 -38.04
N LYS A 943 21.68 0.90 -38.44
CA LYS A 943 21.07 1.40 -39.69
C LYS A 943 21.52 0.62 -40.93
N GLU A 944 22.79 0.29 -41.02
CA GLU A 944 23.37 -0.44 -42.15
C GLU A 944 22.81 -1.87 -42.23
N ASN A 945 22.81 -2.61 -41.13
CA ASN A 945 22.32 -3.98 -41.09
C ASN A 945 20.79 -4.05 -41.23
N LEU A 946 20.04 -3.06 -40.73
CA LEU A 946 18.60 -2.97 -41.04
C LEU A 946 18.38 -2.72 -42.53
N SER A 947 19.17 -1.84 -43.16
CA SER A 947 19.12 -1.61 -44.60
C SER A 947 19.49 -2.88 -45.39
N LYS A 948 20.47 -3.65 -44.91
CA LYS A 948 20.85 -4.94 -45.50
C LYS A 948 19.70 -5.95 -45.41
N LEU A 949 19.04 -6.06 -44.25
CA LEU A 949 17.86 -6.90 -44.08
C LEU A 949 16.75 -6.55 -45.08
N ILE A 950 16.46 -5.26 -45.26
CA ILE A 950 15.41 -4.75 -46.15
C ILE A 950 15.74 -4.99 -47.63
N TYR A 951 16.89 -4.50 -48.09
CA TYR A 951 17.17 -4.39 -49.53
C TYR A 951 17.95 -5.57 -50.09
N THR A 952 18.72 -6.28 -49.26
CA THR A 952 19.49 -7.46 -49.69
C THR A 952 18.68 -8.73 -49.46
N TYR A 953 18.39 -9.07 -48.20
CA TYR A 953 17.77 -10.35 -47.85
C TYR A 953 16.29 -10.42 -48.21
N LEU A 954 15.48 -9.50 -47.67
CA LEU A 954 14.05 -9.42 -48.01
C LEU A 954 13.85 -9.01 -49.47
N GLY A 955 14.71 -8.14 -50.00
CA GLY A 955 14.74 -7.81 -51.43
C GLY A 955 14.93 -9.03 -52.33
N ASP A 956 15.80 -9.97 -51.96
CA ASP A 956 15.98 -11.21 -52.70
C ASP A 956 14.77 -12.14 -52.61
N TRP A 957 14.20 -12.28 -51.42
CA TRP A 957 12.95 -13.01 -51.23
C TRP A 957 11.80 -12.46 -52.06
N ILE A 958 11.67 -11.14 -52.15
CA ILE A 958 10.65 -10.47 -52.98
C ILE A 958 10.86 -10.83 -54.46
N ARG A 959 12.10 -10.77 -54.97
CA ARG A 959 12.41 -11.18 -56.36
C ARG A 959 12.04 -12.65 -56.62
N MET A 960 12.31 -13.54 -55.66
CA MET A 960 11.91 -14.94 -55.74
C MET A 960 10.38 -15.08 -55.78
N CYS A 961 9.65 -14.33 -54.94
CA CYS A 961 8.18 -14.33 -54.93
C CYS A 961 7.59 -13.79 -56.25
N GLU A 962 8.19 -12.75 -56.84
CA GLU A 962 7.82 -12.22 -58.15
C GLU A 962 8.02 -13.27 -59.26
N ALA A 963 9.13 -14.00 -59.23
CA ALA A 963 9.39 -15.09 -60.17
C ALA A 963 8.33 -16.21 -60.06
N LYS A 964 8.00 -16.63 -58.83
CA LYS A 964 6.93 -17.62 -58.57
C LYS A 964 5.56 -17.14 -59.04
N LYS A 965 5.24 -15.86 -58.80
CA LYS A 965 3.99 -15.24 -59.29
C LYS A 965 3.95 -15.26 -60.82
N LYS A 966 5.06 -14.94 -61.48
CA LYS A 966 5.17 -14.98 -62.95
C LYS A 966 5.08 -16.41 -63.51
N ALA A 967 5.52 -17.42 -62.75
CA ALA A 967 5.40 -18.83 -63.09
C ALA A 967 4.00 -19.42 -62.81
N GLY A 968 3.08 -18.66 -62.22
CA GLY A 968 1.71 -19.11 -61.92
C GLY A 968 1.63 -20.09 -60.74
N GLU A 969 2.60 -20.07 -59.82
CA GLU A 969 2.59 -20.94 -58.64
C GLU A 969 1.47 -20.55 -57.66
N SER A 970 0.74 -21.56 -57.16
CA SER A 970 -0.34 -21.36 -56.18
C SER A 970 0.19 -20.73 -54.89
N GLY A 971 -0.43 -19.63 -54.43
CA GLY A 971 -0.06 -18.92 -53.20
C GLY A 971 1.02 -17.85 -53.34
N ALA A 972 1.66 -17.72 -54.51
CA ALA A 972 2.75 -16.75 -54.74
C ALA A 972 2.34 -15.28 -54.57
N GLU A 973 1.08 -14.94 -54.88
CA GLU A 973 0.55 -13.58 -54.68
C GLU A 973 0.46 -13.21 -53.20
N GLY A 974 0.04 -14.14 -52.34
CA GLY A 974 0.00 -13.93 -50.89
C GLY A 974 1.39 -13.77 -50.27
N LEU A 975 2.38 -14.56 -50.75
CA LEU A 975 3.77 -14.44 -50.33
C LEU A 975 4.37 -13.08 -50.71
N LEU A 976 4.16 -12.64 -51.96
CA LEU A 976 4.65 -11.35 -52.44
C LEU A 976 4.03 -10.19 -51.66
N SER A 977 2.71 -10.22 -51.43
CA SER A 977 2.01 -9.17 -50.69
C SER A 977 2.48 -9.06 -49.24
N SER A 978 2.63 -10.20 -48.54
CA SER A 978 3.16 -10.21 -47.16
C SER A 978 4.60 -9.68 -47.10
N ALA A 979 5.46 -10.09 -48.03
CA ALA A 979 6.85 -9.63 -48.07
C ALA A 979 6.97 -8.12 -48.38
N GLN A 980 6.15 -7.59 -49.29
CA GLN A 980 6.08 -6.15 -49.58
C GLN A 980 5.60 -5.36 -48.37
N LYS A 981 4.56 -5.84 -47.66
CA LYS A 981 4.08 -5.19 -46.43
C LYS A 981 5.15 -5.19 -45.32
N LEU A 982 5.90 -6.28 -45.17
CA LEU A 982 7.02 -6.32 -44.22
C LEU A 982 8.10 -5.30 -44.60
N LYS A 983 8.40 -5.16 -45.91
CA LYS A 983 9.36 -4.18 -46.41
C LYS A 983 8.93 -2.76 -46.07
N GLU A 984 7.68 -2.39 -46.34
CA GLU A 984 7.11 -1.08 -46.01
C GLU A 984 7.23 -0.77 -44.51
N ASN A 985 6.86 -1.73 -43.65
CA ASN A 985 6.98 -1.56 -42.19
C ASN A 985 8.44 -1.37 -41.73
N LEU A 986 9.39 -2.12 -42.30
CA LEU A 986 10.81 -2.00 -41.96
C LEU A 986 11.41 -0.68 -42.49
N GLU A 987 10.97 -0.20 -43.65
CA GLU A 987 11.35 1.12 -44.17
C GLU A 987 10.82 2.25 -43.28
N ALA A 988 9.60 2.12 -42.76
CA ALA A 988 9.03 3.08 -41.80
C ALA A 988 9.81 3.09 -40.45
N ILE A 989 10.26 1.94 -39.97
CA ILE A 989 11.15 1.85 -38.79
C ILE A 989 12.52 2.48 -39.11
N LEU A 990 13.07 2.23 -40.30
CA LEU A 990 14.35 2.79 -40.73
C LEU A 990 14.30 4.33 -40.77
N GLU A 991 13.20 4.90 -41.25
CA GLU A 991 12.92 6.33 -41.23
C GLU A 991 12.72 6.87 -39.81
N GLY A 992 11.97 6.14 -38.97
CA GLY A 992 11.79 6.42 -37.54
C GLY A 992 10.91 7.63 -37.21
N GLU A 993 9.91 7.90 -38.05
CA GLU A 993 8.83 8.86 -37.76
C GLU A 993 7.82 8.25 -36.77
N ALA A 994 7.07 9.08 -36.05
CA ALA A 994 6.01 8.60 -35.16
C ALA A 994 4.98 7.74 -35.95
N PRO A 995 4.58 6.54 -35.46
CA PRO A 995 4.83 5.97 -34.13
C PRO A 995 6.05 5.01 -34.03
N TYR A 996 6.89 4.91 -35.07
CA TYR A 996 8.05 4.01 -35.10
C TYR A 996 9.34 4.64 -34.56
N ASP A 997 9.23 5.81 -33.94
CA ASP A 997 10.36 6.50 -33.35
C ASP A 997 10.78 5.88 -31.99
N ILE A 998 12.06 6.00 -31.65
CA ILE A 998 12.56 5.66 -30.32
C ILE A 998 12.47 6.90 -29.43
N PHE A 999 11.77 6.78 -28.31
CA PHE A 999 11.70 7.79 -27.26
C PHE A 999 12.40 7.31 -25.99
N VAL A 1000 13.30 8.13 -25.46
CA VAL A 1000 14.11 7.84 -24.27
C VAL A 1000 13.91 8.94 -23.24
N ARG A 1001 13.12 8.66 -22.20
CA ARG A 1001 12.73 9.66 -21.18
C ARG A 1001 13.92 10.36 -20.51
N TRP A 1002 15.04 9.70 -20.32
CA TRP A 1002 16.18 10.32 -19.62
C TRP A 1002 17.11 11.14 -20.54
N LYS A 1003 16.79 11.25 -21.83
CA LYS A 1003 17.54 12.08 -22.79
C LYS A 1003 16.76 13.36 -23.12
N PRO A 1004 17.42 14.53 -23.23
CA PRO A 1004 16.79 15.73 -23.78
C PRO A 1004 16.47 15.55 -25.27
N LEU A 1005 15.68 16.46 -25.84
CA LEU A 1005 15.17 16.38 -27.21
C LEU A 1005 16.29 16.21 -28.25
N GLU A 1006 17.39 16.95 -28.12
CA GLU A 1006 18.53 16.92 -29.05
C GLU A 1006 19.33 15.60 -29.01
N GLN A 1007 19.23 14.86 -27.90
CA GLN A 1007 19.89 13.54 -27.71
C GLN A 1007 18.96 12.37 -28.08
N GLN A 1008 17.72 12.63 -28.49
CA GLN A 1008 16.83 11.56 -28.95
C GLN A 1008 17.37 10.92 -30.25
N PRO A 1009 17.20 9.60 -30.44
CA PRO A 1009 17.56 8.93 -31.69
C PRO A 1009 16.80 9.50 -32.89
N ILE A 1010 17.47 9.61 -34.05
CA ILE A 1010 16.90 10.06 -35.33
C ILE A 1010 16.95 8.89 -36.30
N GLY A 1011 15.79 8.45 -36.78
CA GLY A 1011 15.66 7.19 -37.53
C GLY A 1011 16.09 5.98 -36.73
N TRP A 1012 16.38 4.89 -37.44
CA TRP A 1012 16.91 3.69 -36.82
C TRP A 1012 18.43 3.78 -36.58
N GLU A 1013 18.79 4.29 -35.41
CA GLU A 1013 20.14 4.23 -34.82
C GLU A 1013 20.00 3.96 -33.31
N PRO A 1014 19.75 2.70 -32.90
CA PRO A 1014 19.47 2.39 -31.50
C PRO A 1014 20.70 2.60 -30.62
N ASP A 1015 20.50 3.20 -29.45
CA ASP A 1015 21.55 3.27 -28.41
C ASP A 1015 21.39 2.08 -27.46
N LEU A 1016 22.35 1.15 -27.50
CA LEU A 1016 22.31 -0.05 -26.67
C LEU A 1016 22.30 0.26 -25.16
N ASN A 1017 22.72 1.47 -24.74
CA ASN A 1017 22.66 1.90 -23.35
C ASN A 1017 21.23 2.15 -22.84
N ASP A 1018 20.25 2.26 -23.74
CA ASP A 1018 18.84 2.40 -23.40
C ASP A 1018 18.12 1.05 -23.24
N GLY A 1019 18.84 -0.04 -23.53
CA GLY A 1019 18.41 -1.44 -23.36
C GLY A 1019 17.33 -1.90 -24.33
N VAL A 1020 16.96 -3.18 -24.22
CA VAL A 1020 16.01 -3.82 -25.14
C VAL A 1020 14.63 -3.20 -24.99
N ARG A 1021 14.22 -2.84 -23.76
CA ARG A 1021 12.89 -2.27 -23.47
C ARG A 1021 12.54 -1.11 -24.40
N LEU A 1022 13.47 -0.18 -24.64
CA LEU A 1022 13.20 1.01 -25.44
C LEU A 1022 13.42 0.75 -26.93
N ASN A 1023 14.49 0.04 -27.27
CA ASN A 1023 14.88 -0.14 -28.68
C ASN A 1023 13.99 -1.13 -29.46
N ILE A 1024 13.31 -2.07 -28.79
CA ILE A 1024 12.41 -3.02 -29.46
C ILE A 1024 11.04 -2.43 -29.81
N ARG A 1025 10.67 -1.29 -29.22
CA ARG A 1025 9.32 -0.70 -29.32
C ARG A 1025 8.85 -0.50 -30.77
N PRO A 1026 9.63 0.07 -31.70
CA PRO A 1026 9.18 0.26 -33.09
C PRO A 1026 8.75 -1.03 -33.79
N PHE A 1027 9.41 -2.15 -33.50
CA PHE A 1027 9.09 -3.46 -34.09
C PHE A 1027 7.81 -4.07 -33.50
N ILE A 1028 7.49 -3.73 -32.25
CA ILE A 1028 6.25 -4.15 -31.59
C ILE A 1028 5.06 -3.33 -32.09
N GLU A 1029 5.25 -2.02 -32.26
CA GLU A 1029 4.25 -1.12 -32.85
C GLU A 1029 3.94 -1.49 -34.31
N ALA A 1030 4.96 -1.86 -35.09
CA ALA A 1030 4.79 -2.32 -36.46
C ALA A 1030 4.17 -3.73 -36.59
N ASP A 1031 4.03 -4.46 -35.49
CA ASP A 1031 3.49 -5.83 -35.45
C ASP A 1031 4.25 -6.83 -36.34
N ILE A 1032 5.58 -6.68 -36.43
CA ILE A 1032 6.45 -7.50 -37.30
C ILE A 1032 7.30 -8.53 -36.53
N LEU A 1033 7.06 -8.68 -35.23
CA LEU A 1033 7.71 -9.70 -34.41
C LEU A 1033 6.84 -10.95 -34.31
N ARG A 1034 7.46 -12.14 -34.34
CA ARG A 1034 6.72 -13.43 -34.22
C ARG A 1034 5.88 -13.54 -32.95
N LYS A 1035 6.32 -12.89 -31.87
CA LYS A 1035 5.62 -12.79 -30.58
C LYS A 1035 5.86 -11.40 -30.01
N LYS A 1036 4.81 -10.72 -29.54
CA LYS A 1036 4.99 -9.49 -28.75
C LYS A 1036 5.52 -9.87 -27.35
N PRO A 1037 6.75 -9.48 -26.97
CA PRO A 1037 7.23 -9.64 -25.61
C PRO A 1037 6.37 -8.82 -24.65
N ASN A 1038 6.17 -9.29 -23.42
CA ASN A 1038 5.35 -8.59 -22.43
C ASN A 1038 6.14 -7.43 -21.81
N ILE A 1039 6.26 -6.34 -22.55
CA ILE A 1039 6.93 -5.10 -22.14
C ILE A 1039 5.85 -4.01 -22.00
N LYS A 1040 5.98 -3.19 -20.96
CA LYS A 1040 5.06 -2.07 -20.69
C LYS A 1040 5.77 -0.73 -20.91
N TRP A 1041 5.17 0.12 -21.72
CA TRP A 1041 5.50 1.53 -21.90
C TRP A 1041 4.31 2.33 -21.40
N GLY A 1042 4.56 3.27 -20.51
CA GLY A 1042 3.55 4.01 -19.77
C GLY A 1042 4.21 4.74 -18.62
N VAL A 1043 3.43 5.09 -17.60
CA VAL A 1043 3.95 5.80 -16.44
C VAL A 1043 4.65 4.84 -15.48
N ASP A 1044 5.98 4.97 -15.38
CA ASP A 1044 6.77 4.25 -14.39
C ASP A 1044 6.51 4.80 -12.98
N ARG A 1045 6.71 3.97 -11.95
CA ARG A 1045 6.57 4.42 -10.55
C ARG A 1045 7.61 5.49 -10.21
N GLY A 1046 7.18 6.47 -9.40
CA GLY A 1046 8.01 7.58 -8.92
C GLY A 1046 7.88 8.84 -9.78
N LYS A 1047 8.55 9.91 -9.36
CA LYS A 1047 8.61 11.18 -10.09
C LYS A 1047 10.04 11.44 -10.59
N ASN A 1048 10.16 12.12 -11.73
CA ASN A 1048 11.42 12.74 -12.11
C ASN A 1048 11.72 13.93 -11.17
N PRO A 1049 12.99 14.34 -11.04
CA PRO A 1049 13.31 15.61 -10.39
C PRO A 1049 12.57 16.79 -11.06
N PRO A 1050 12.21 17.83 -10.27
CA PRO A 1050 11.69 19.08 -10.84
C PRO A 1050 12.65 19.67 -11.88
N GLY A 1051 12.10 20.23 -12.96
CA GLY A 1051 12.88 20.84 -14.05
C GLY A 1051 13.48 19.86 -15.08
N THR A 1052 13.05 18.59 -15.08
CA THR A 1052 13.42 17.62 -16.12
C THR A 1052 12.71 17.88 -17.44
N TYR A 1053 13.36 17.47 -18.54
CA TYR A 1053 12.96 17.79 -19.93
C TYR A 1053 11.53 17.41 -20.30
N TRP A 1054 10.98 16.38 -19.66
CA TRP A 1054 9.67 15.80 -20.01
C TRP A 1054 8.64 15.90 -18.88
N GLY A 1055 8.90 16.75 -17.89
CA GLY A 1055 8.08 16.93 -16.70
C GLY A 1055 8.36 15.90 -15.59
N GLU A 1056 7.69 16.08 -14.45
CA GLU A 1056 7.89 15.24 -13.26
C GLU A 1056 7.30 13.83 -13.40
N VAL A 1057 6.39 13.61 -14.35
CA VAL A 1057 5.79 12.30 -14.61
C VAL A 1057 6.78 11.42 -15.39
N ARG A 1058 7.00 10.18 -14.92
CA ARG A 1058 7.87 9.21 -15.59
C ARG A 1058 7.14 8.50 -16.74
N ASP A 1059 6.67 9.28 -17.70
CA ASP A 1059 5.98 8.79 -18.89
C ASP A 1059 6.97 8.34 -19.96
N ASN A 1060 6.87 7.08 -20.38
CA ASN A 1060 7.69 6.48 -21.43
C ASN A 1060 6.89 6.19 -22.71
N ASP A 1061 5.60 6.51 -22.76
CA ASP A 1061 4.73 6.25 -23.90
C ASP A 1061 4.51 7.53 -24.72
N LYS A 1062 5.63 8.12 -25.16
CA LYS A 1062 5.64 9.34 -25.99
C LYS A 1062 6.23 9.05 -27.36
N HIS A 1063 5.82 9.83 -28.34
CA HIS A 1063 6.34 9.84 -29.71
C HIS A 1063 6.70 11.27 -30.09
N LEU A 1064 7.81 11.41 -30.81
CA LEU A 1064 8.33 12.69 -31.26
C LEU A 1064 8.56 12.64 -32.76
N SER A 1065 8.20 13.70 -33.48
CA SER A 1065 8.41 13.75 -34.93
C SER A 1065 9.88 13.90 -35.28
N LEU A 1066 10.30 13.41 -36.45
CA LEU A 1066 11.67 13.60 -36.94
C LEU A 1066 12.00 15.09 -37.07
N LYS A 1067 11.04 15.88 -37.55
CA LYS A 1067 11.19 17.32 -37.72
C LYS A 1067 11.56 18.02 -36.41
N GLU A 1068 10.91 17.65 -35.30
CA GLU A 1068 11.21 18.20 -33.97
C GLU A 1068 12.61 17.81 -33.50
N LYS A 1069 13.01 16.54 -33.69
CA LYS A 1069 14.34 16.04 -33.29
C LYS A 1069 15.46 16.72 -34.10
N ILE A 1070 15.27 16.85 -35.42
CA ILE A 1070 16.24 17.48 -36.33
C ILE A 1070 16.39 18.96 -36.01
N ALA A 1071 15.28 19.70 -35.93
CA ALA A 1071 15.31 21.14 -35.64
C ALA A 1071 15.99 21.45 -34.29
N SER A 1072 15.78 20.61 -33.28
CA SER A 1072 16.45 20.76 -31.98
C SER A 1072 17.97 20.54 -32.06
N ARG A 1073 18.40 19.57 -32.86
CA ARG A 1073 19.84 19.26 -33.04
C ARG A 1073 20.56 20.36 -33.83
N GLU A 1074 19.91 20.92 -34.85
CA GLU A 1074 20.46 22.00 -35.69
C GLU A 1074 20.58 23.34 -34.95
N ASN A 1075 19.65 23.66 -34.04
CA ASN A 1075 19.69 24.91 -33.25
C ASN A 1075 20.81 24.95 -32.19
N LYS A 1076 21.59 23.87 -32.03
CA LYS A 1076 22.64 23.72 -31.01
C LYS A 1076 24.06 23.70 -31.60
N THR A 1077 24.18 23.45 -32.91
CA THR A 1077 25.38 23.66 -33.74
C THR A 1077 25.46 25.09 -34.22
#